data_AF-I3JBR1-F1
#
_entry.id   AF-I3JBR1-F1
#
_cell.length_a   1.000
_cell.length_b   1.000
_cell.length_c   1.000
_cell.angle_alpha   90.00
_cell.angle_beta   90.00
_cell.angle_gamma   90.00
#
_symmetry.space_group_name_H-M   'P 1'
#
loop_
_entity.id
_entity.type
_entity.pdbx_description
1 polymer ?
#
loop_
_entity_poly.entity_id
_entity_poly.type
_entity_poly.pdbx_seq_one_letter_code
_entity_poly.pdbx_strand_id
1 'polypeptide(L)'
;RRGRRRKEAMREGSQLKLHCHPQCLDYKPPFEPRQPLAFCKEYSKFGCCDVEKDEEISGRFYTIMENFDHSGYAACGKYVRSILCQECSPYAAHLYDAEDANTPMRVLPGLCGDYCSDYWRQCRYTLGLLLEDVGNSQQFANLTATIEEDHRRFCEFLVLKDKEYCYPSVLTNAELNANLGLLNEDPEGCLELCLQEVANGLRNPVAMIHADDGTHRFFVAEQLGYVWVYLANGSRIDRPFLNLTKAVLTSPWAGDERGFLCIALHPRFTTVRKAYVYYSVSVKKEERIRISEFTVSVHDDNQLDHSSERTILEVVEPASNHNGGQLLFGHDGYLYIFIGDGGRAGDPFGKFGNSQNKSALLGKVLRVDVDFNDNGAPYSIPSDNPFLGEKEARPEVYAYGVRNMWRCSIDRGDPVTTEGRGRMFCGDVGQNKYEEIDLIVKGGNYGWRAKEGFSCYDRKLCQNSSLDDVLPIFAYPHKLGKSVTGGYIYRGCQMPNLNGLYIFGDFMSGRLMSLRENVITGEWQYNEICMGRDQTCRFPKLINSYYKYIISFAEDEAGELYFLATGVPSATARGGVIYKIVDPSRRAPPGKCSIKPSPVKIKGKLIHFHPKEAPDHRMTTAWPPYFSQTPLVPSYRSRGRGRGQGYKRVREGWRLRVGSVRLVSAEGLPDRGRVEIFIRGQWGTVCDDLFTIKSGNVVCRQLGFSNALAVMKRAVLGEADDSVKIFLDDVECEGGERSLLECKRSRVGKHNCSHAEDVGVICG
;
A
#
# COMPACT_ATOMS: atom_id res chain seq x y z
N ARG A 1 44.59 12.81 37.80
CA ARG A 1 45.68 12.96 36.80
C ARG A 1 46.17 11.57 36.45
N ARG A 2 46.07 11.19 35.16
CA ARG A 2 46.82 10.14 34.43
C ARG A 2 46.63 8.70 34.94
N GLY A 3 46.25 7.70 34.14
CA GLY A 3 46.09 7.63 32.70
C GLY A 3 46.21 6.16 32.26
N ARG A 4 45.33 5.76 31.34
CA ARG A 4 45.62 4.95 30.13
C ARG A 4 46.49 3.68 30.28
N ARG A 5 45.88 2.50 30.05
CA ARG A 5 45.99 1.73 28.77
C ARG A 5 45.47 0.30 28.92
N ARG A 6 44.44 -0.03 28.13
CA ARG A 6 44.22 -1.25 27.33
C ARG A 6 42.74 -1.62 27.30
N LYS A 7 42.00 -0.97 26.40
CA LYS A 7 40.91 -1.54 25.59
C LYS A 7 40.84 -0.72 24.30
N GLU A 8 41.82 -0.97 23.43
CA GLU A 8 41.65 -0.85 21.98
C GLU A 8 41.02 -2.17 21.50
N ALA A 9 40.30 -2.07 20.37
CA ALA A 9 39.45 -3.07 19.70
C ALA A 9 37.96 -3.08 20.14
N MET A 10 37.10 -3.00 19.12
CA MET A 10 35.63 -2.83 19.11
C MET A 10 35.10 -1.42 19.38
N ARG A 11 35.64 -0.44 18.64
CA ARG A 11 34.87 0.69 18.12
C ARG A 11 34.73 0.48 16.61
N GLU A 12 33.78 -0.35 16.23
CA GLU A 12 33.25 -0.46 14.86
C GLU A 12 31.95 -1.25 15.01
N GLY A 13 30.86 -0.51 15.16
CA GLY A 13 29.51 -1.04 15.34
C GLY A 13 28.57 -0.16 14.54
N SER A 14 28.42 -0.55 13.26
CA SER A 14 27.31 -0.23 12.36
C SER A 14 26.79 1.20 12.40
N GLN A 15 27.38 2.08 11.59
CA GLN A 15 26.59 3.11 10.92
C GLN A 15 25.44 2.39 10.19
N LEU A 16 24.21 2.59 10.63
CA LEU A 16 23.07 2.43 9.73
C LEU A 16 23.35 3.37 8.56
N LYS A 17 23.66 2.79 7.39
CA LYS A 17 23.75 3.57 6.15
C LYS A 17 22.36 4.16 5.91
N LEU A 18 22.25 5.48 6.07
CA LEU A 18 21.09 6.22 5.59
C LEU A 18 21.18 6.21 4.06
N HIS A 19 20.57 5.21 3.44
CA HIS A 19 20.38 5.19 2.00
C HIS A 19 19.17 6.08 1.69
N CYS A 20 19.40 7.38 1.57
CA CYS A 20 18.42 8.25 0.96
C CYS A 20 18.16 7.80 -0.47
N HIS A 21 16.89 7.91 -0.88
CA HIS A 21 16.44 7.46 -2.17
C HIS A 21 16.50 8.58 -3.23
N PRO A 22 16.96 8.31 -4.47
CA PRO A 22 16.91 9.26 -5.58
C PRO A 22 15.50 9.82 -5.87
N GLN A 23 15.29 11.12 -5.70
CA GLN A 23 14.02 11.78 -5.96
C GLN A 23 14.18 13.17 -6.59
N CYS A 24 13.27 13.54 -7.49
CA CYS A 24 13.19 14.86 -8.10
C CYS A 24 12.41 15.88 -7.25
N LEU A 25 12.54 17.17 -7.57
CA LEU A 25 11.85 18.28 -6.87
C LEU A 25 10.31 18.22 -6.94
N ASP A 26 9.76 17.48 -7.90
CA ASP A 26 8.32 17.24 -8.01
C ASP A 26 7.83 16.05 -7.19
N TYR A 27 8.68 15.53 -6.30
CA TYR A 27 8.45 14.35 -5.47
C TYR A 27 8.14 13.10 -6.29
N LYS A 28 8.65 13.04 -7.53
CA LYS A 28 8.57 11.87 -8.40
C LYS A 28 9.95 11.26 -8.69
N PRO A 29 10.01 9.95 -8.97
CA PRO A 29 11.28 9.27 -9.22
C PRO A 29 12.09 9.95 -10.34
N PRO A 30 13.41 9.82 -10.38
CA PRO A 30 14.19 10.16 -11.56
C PRO A 30 13.83 9.27 -12.74
N PHE A 31 14.26 9.69 -13.93
CA PHE A 31 13.98 9.02 -15.19
C PHE A 31 15.17 9.08 -16.13
N GLU A 32 15.13 8.21 -17.15
CA GLU A 32 16.03 8.29 -18.30
C GLU A 32 15.42 9.21 -19.35
N PRO A 33 16.09 10.32 -19.72
CA PRO A 33 15.60 11.24 -20.74
C PRO A 33 15.44 10.55 -22.10
N ARG A 34 14.47 11.00 -22.91
CA ARG A 34 14.24 10.42 -24.25
C ARG A 34 15.40 10.66 -25.22
N GLN A 35 16.12 11.75 -25.01
CA GLN A 35 17.28 12.15 -25.80
C GLN A 35 18.34 12.66 -24.82
N PRO A 36 19.64 12.50 -25.15
CA PRO A 36 20.72 13.06 -24.33
C PRO A 36 20.56 14.57 -24.16
N LEU A 37 20.80 15.07 -22.95
CA LEU A 37 20.73 16.49 -22.63
C LEU A 37 21.90 17.23 -23.30
N ALA A 38 21.65 18.42 -23.84
CA ALA A 38 22.64 19.20 -24.56
C ALA A 38 23.48 20.07 -23.62
N PHE A 39 22.88 20.56 -22.55
CA PHE A 39 23.48 21.51 -21.62
C PHE A 39 23.99 20.83 -20.34
N CYS A 40 23.11 20.19 -19.57
CA CYS A 40 23.42 19.44 -18.35
C CYS A 40 23.80 17.98 -18.66
N LYS A 41 24.86 17.82 -19.46
CA LYS A 41 25.27 16.54 -20.07
C LYS A 41 25.50 15.43 -19.05
N GLU A 42 25.97 15.75 -17.86
CA GLU A 42 26.19 14.82 -16.74
C GLU A 42 24.94 14.01 -16.35
N TYR A 43 23.73 14.53 -16.61
CA TYR A 43 22.46 13.87 -16.28
C TYR A 43 21.75 13.27 -17.50
N SER A 44 22.44 13.15 -18.64
CA SER A 44 21.86 12.64 -19.90
C SER A 44 21.47 11.17 -19.86
N LYS A 45 22.06 10.39 -18.95
CA LYS A 45 21.72 8.97 -18.79
C LYS A 45 20.57 8.77 -17.82
N PHE A 46 20.55 9.52 -16.73
CA PHE A 46 19.57 9.37 -15.67
C PHE A 46 19.56 10.61 -14.77
N GLY A 47 18.37 11.12 -14.47
CA GLY A 47 18.22 12.34 -13.68
C GLY A 47 16.77 12.82 -13.62
N CYS A 48 16.61 14.13 -13.43
CA CYS A 48 15.32 14.77 -13.21
C CYS A 48 14.90 15.75 -14.31
N CYS A 49 15.71 15.90 -15.37
CA CYS A 49 15.43 16.78 -16.50
C CYS A 49 15.15 16.03 -17.78
N ASP A 50 14.18 16.51 -18.53
CA ASP A 50 14.03 16.23 -19.95
C ASP A 50 14.65 17.37 -20.77
N VAL A 51 14.48 17.33 -22.09
CA VAL A 51 15.05 18.32 -23.01
C VAL A 51 14.47 19.71 -22.77
N GLU A 52 13.17 19.81 -22.48
CA GLU A 52 12.52 21.10 -22.21
C GLU A 52 13.11 21.76 -20.96
N LYS A 53 13.30 20.99 -19.88
CA LYS A 53 13.91 21.53 -18.65
C LYS A 53 15.40 21.85 -18.83
N ASP A 54 16.13 21.07 -19.63
CA ASP A 54 17.53 21.34 -19.98
C ASP A 54 17.69 22.65 -20.77
N GLU A 55 16.78 22.92 -21.72
CA GLU A 55 16.72 24.17 -22.47
C GLU A 55 16.37 25.37 -21.57
N GLU A 56 15.42 25.20 -20.63
CA GLU A 56 15.09 26.23 -19.64
C GLU A 56 16.33 26.60 -18.79
N ILE A 57 17.03 25.59 -18.27
CA ILE A 57 18.26 25.77 -17.49
C ILE A 57 19.35 26.43 -18.34
N SER A 58 19.49 26.03 -19.61
CA SER A 58 20.44 26.63 -20.54
C SER A 58 20.13 28.11 -20.80
N GLY A 59 18.87 28.46 -21.02
CA GLY A 59 18.42 29.85 -21.18
C GLY A 59 18.75 30.69 -19.95
N ARG A 60 18.44 30.19 -18.75
CA ARG A 60 18.77 30.86 -17.47
C ARG A 60 20.28 31.08 -17.33
N PHE A 61 21.08 30.08 -17.68
CA PHE A 61 22.54 30.21 -17.67
C PHE A 61 23.00 31.35 -18.58
N TYR A 62 22.58 31.39 -19.84
CA TYR A 62 23.03 32.41 -20.78
C TYR A 62 22.60 33.82 -20.34
N THR A 63 21.38 34.00 -19.83
CA THR A 63 20.91 35.27 -19.24
C THR A 63 21.81 35.74 -18.10
N ILE A 64 22.20 34.85 -17.19
CA ILE A 64 23.14 35.20 -16.11
C ILE A 64 24.49 35.59 -16.71
N MET A 65 24.98 34.81 -17.68
CA MET A 65 26.29 34.99 -18.27
C MET A 65 26.43 36.24 -19.16
N GLU A 66 25.34 36.82 -19.65
CA GLU A 66 25.33 38.10 -20.39
C GLU A 66 25.84 39.28 -19.55
N ASN A 67 25.82 39.17 -18.22
CA ASN A 67 26.34 40.19 -17.31
C ASN A 67 27.88 40.17 -17.19
N PHE A 68 28.57 39.24 -17.88
CA PHE A 68 30.01 39.04 -17.74
C PHE A 68 30.75 39.22 -19.06
N ASP A 69 31.97 39.78 -18.95
CA ASP A 69 32.92 39.77 -20.05
C ASP A 69 33.52 38.36 -20.24
N HIS A 70 34.40 38.21 -21.24
CA HIS A 70 35.04 36.92 -21.52
C HIS A 70 35.82 36.36 -20.32
N SER A 71 36.40 37.22 -19.48
CA SER A 71 37.19 36.79 -18.31
C SER A 71 36.29 36.25 -17.20
N GLY A 72 35.19 36.94 -16.89
CA GLY A 72 34.17 36.48 -15.95
C GLY A 72 33.46 35.23 -16.44
N TYR A 73 33.20 35.15 -17.76
CA TYR A 73 32.61 33.96 -18.38
C TYR A 73 33.49 32.72 -18.18
N ALA A 74 34.78 32.83 -18.47
CA ALA A 74 35.73 31.73 -18.30
C ALA A 74 35.92 31.32 -16.83
N ALA A 75 35.90 32.28 -15.90
CA ALA A 75 36.05 32.02 -14.47
C ALA A 75 34.79 31.37 -13.85
N CYS A 76 33.60 31.89 -14.18
CA CYS A 76 32.38 31.58 -13.43
C CYS A 76 31.38 30.71 -14.15
N GLY A 77 31.46 30.58 -15.48
CA GLY A 77 30.54 29.77 -16.26
C GLY A 77 30.46 28.32 -15.77
N LYS A 78 31.58 27.73 -15.33
CA LYS A 78 31.58 26.37 -14.76
C LYS A 78 30.74 26.28 -13.47
N TYR A 79 30.87 27.24 -12.56
CA TYR A 79 30.15 27.24 -11.29
C TYR A 79 28.65 27.46 -11.49
N VAL A 80 28.28 28.49 -12.27
CA VAL A 80 26.88 28.80 -12.57
C VAL A 80 26.20 27.62 -13.25
N ARG A 81 26.81 27.04 -14.29
CA ARG A 81 26.27 25.84 -14.95
C ARG A 81 26.10 24.68 -13.98
N SER A 82 27.14 24.38 -13.20
CA SER A 82 27.11 23.26 -12.26
C SER A 82 26.00 23.40 -11.22
N ILE A 83 25.78 24.61 -10.71
CA ILE A 83 24.74 24.92 -9.73
C ILE A 83 23.35 24.75 -10.37
N LEU A 84 23.11 25.35 -11.54
CA LEU A 84 21.80 25.26 -12.20
C LEU A 84 21.46 23.82 -12.61
N CYS A 85 22.43 23.06 -13.10
CA CYS A 85 22.23 21.67 -13.50
C CYS A 85 21.88 20.73 -12.32
N GLN A 86 21.98 21.16 -11.05
CA GLN A 86 21.56 20.31 -9.94
C GLN A 86 20.05 20.08 -9.87
N GLU A 87 19.23 20.88 -10.56
CA GLU A 87 17.81 20.57 -10.77
C GLU A 87 17.61 19.25 -11.54
N CYS A 88 18.60 18.87 -12.36
CA CYS A 88 18.62 17.62 -13.12
C CYS A 88 19.21 16.45 -12.35
N SER A 89 19.76 16.68 -11.15
CA SER A 89 20.32 15.62 -10.32
C SER A 89 19.24 14.61 -9.94
N PRO A 90 19.51 13.29 -9.98
CA PRO A 90 18.60 12.29 -9.45
C PRO A 90 18.38 12.44 -7.94
N TYR A 91 19.24 13.20 -7.24
CA TYR A 91 19.08 13.54 -5.82
C TYR A 91 18.62 15.00 -5.61
N ALA A 92 17.96 15.60 -6.62
CA ALA A 92 17.54 16.99 -6.54
C ALA A 92 16.68 17.28 -5.30
N ALA A 93 15.81 16.36 -4.87
CA ALA A 93 15.02 16.56 -3.66
C ALA A 93 15.91 16.74 -2.41
N HIS A 94 16.94 15.89 -2.24
CA HIS A 94 17.90 16.01 -1.13
C HIS A 94 18.74 17.28 -1.23
N LEU A 95 19.23 17.61 -2.43
CA LEU A 95 20.05 18.80 -2.66
C LEU A 95 19.31 20.10 -2.35
N TYR A 96 17.97 20.11 -2.42
CA TYR A 96 17.13 21.27 -2.21
C TYR A 96 16.30 21.21 -0.91
N ASP A 97 16.58 20.27 0.01
CA ASP A 97 15.79 20.03 1.24
C ASP A 97 14.28 19.83 0.97
N ALA A 98 13.93 19.19 -0.15
CA ALA A 98 12.56 18.92 -0.59
C ALA A 98 12.02 17.54 -0.17
N GLU A 99 12.66 16.86 0.78
CA GLU A 99 12.21 15.55 1.26
C GLU A 99 10.98 15.64 2.16
N ASP A 100 10.79 16.78 2.82
CA ASP A 100 9.74 17.01 3.82
C ASP A 100 8.93 18.26 3.44
N ALA A 101 7.61 18.11 3.39
CA ALA A 101 6.70 19.21 3.07
C ALA A 101 6.74 20.36 4.09
N ASN A 102 7.26 20.12 5.29
CA ASN A 102 7.38 21.14 6.34
C ASN A 102 8.72 21.88 6.32
N THR A 103 9.70 21.38 5.57
CA THR A 103 11.00 22.02 5.43
C THR A 103 10.95 22.98 4.24
N PRO A 104 11.24 24.29 4.43
CA PRO A 104 11.32 25.20 3.30
C PRO A 104 12.41 24.74 2.33
N MET A 105 12.02 24.53 1.08
CA MET A 105 12.95 24.17 0.01
C MET A 105 14.04 25.23 -0.11
N ARG A 106 15.29 24.78 -0.26
CA ARG A 106 16.41 25.67 -0.56
C ARG A 106 16.19 26.30 -1.92
N VAL A 107 16.59 27.56 -2.06
CA VAL A 107 16.52 28.27 -3.35
C VAL A 107 17.61 27.78 -4.32
N LEU A 108 18.74 27.33 -3.77
CA LEU A 108 19.90 26.81 -4.50
C LEU A 108 20.34 25.47 -3.91
N PRO A 109 20.99 24.60 -4.71
CA PRO A 109 21.40 23.29 -4.27
C PRO A 109 22.44 23.37 -3.14
N GLY A 110 22.41 22.36 -2.28
CA GLY A 110 23.38 22.12 -1.24
C GLY A 110 24.78 21.80 -1.77
N LEU A 111 25.76 22.64 -1.45
CA LEU A 111 27.15 22.49 -1.89
C LEU A 111 28.02 21.87 -0.80
N CYS A 112 29.10 21.19 -1.17
CA CYS A 112 30.13 20.78 -0.23
C CYS A 112 30.97 21.99 0.22
N GLY A 113 31.49 21.95 1.44
CA GLY A 113 32.22 23.08 2.05
C GLY A 113 33.42 23.58 1.23
N ASP A 114 34.20 22.66 0.68
CA ASP A 114 35.38 23.01 -0.14
C ASP A 114 34.96 23.63 -1.47
N TYR A 115 33.95 23.05 -2.12
CA TYR A 115 33.39 23.58 -3.37
C TYR A 115 32.76 24.97 -3.16
N CYS A 116 32.04 25.17 -2.05
CA CYS A 116 31.51 26.47 -1.67
C CYS A 116 32.62 27.52 -1.47
N SER A 117 33.70 27.14 -0.78
CA SER A 117 34.83 28.04 -0.53
C SER A 117 35.54 28.45 -1.82
N ASP A 118 35.68 27.51 -2.76
CA ASP A 118 36.20 27.80 -4.10
C ASP A 118 35.27 28.71 -4.90
N TYR A 119 33.96 28.43 -4.84
CA TYR A 119 32.95 29.24 -5.49
C TYR A 119 32.95 30.69 -4.96
N TRP A 120 33.04 30.87 -3.64
CA TRP A 120 33.13 32.21 -3.04
C TRP A 120 34.38 32.97 -3.51
N ARG A 121 35.53 32.29 -3.56
CA ARG A 121 36.80 32.94 -3.96
C ARG A 121 36.79 33.40 -5.40
N GLN A 122 36.19 32.64 -6.30
CA GLN A 122 36.25 32.89 -7.73
C GLN A 122 35.06 33.71 -8.25
N CYS A 123 33.86 33.46 -7.70
CA CYS A 123 32.61 33.80 -8.37
C CYS A 123 31.47 34.20 -7.41
N ARG A 124 31.75 34.65 -6.18
CA ARG A 124 30.69 35.01 -5.20
C ARG A 124 29.61 35.96 -5.74
N TYR A 125 29.96 36.89 -6.63
CA TYR A 125 29.06 37.90 -7.19
C TYR A 125 27.98 37.32 -8.13
N THR A 126 28.08 36.04 -8.53
CA THR A 126 27.01 35.39 -9.30
C THR A 126 25.86 34.93 -8.41
N LEU A 127 25.99 34.99 -7.07
CA LEU A 127 24.94 34.57 -6.15
C LEU A 127 23.69 35.45 -6.27
N GLY A 128 23.84 36.78 -6.37
CA GLY A 128 22.72 37.70 -6.63
C GLY A 128 21.92 37.32 -7.86
N LEU A 129 22.60 37.11 -8.99
CA LEU A 129 21.98 36.77 -10.28
C LEU A 129 21.27 35.41 -10.24
N LEU A 130 21.83 34.42 -9.52
CA LEU A 130 21.20 33.12 -9.33
C LEU A 130 19.93 33.18 -8.47
N LEU A 131 19.81 34.16 -7.57
CA LEU A 131 18.66 34.31 -6.67
C LEU A 131 17.55 35.19 -7.26
N GLU A 132 17.90 36.21 -8.04
CA GLU A 132 16.93 37.11 -8.70
C GLU A 132 15.95 36.35 -9.61
N ASP A 133 16.41 35.25 -10.18
CA ASP A 133 15.67 34.40 -11.12
C ASP A 133 14.70 33.41 -10.44
N VAL A 134 14.74 33.25 -9.10
CA VAL A 134 13.97 32.22 -8.37
C VAL A 134 12.83 32.80 -7.49
N GLY A 135 12.76 34.12 -7.26
CA GLY A 135 11.59 34.79 -6.64
C GLY A 135 11.85 36.12 -5.90
N ASN A 136 10.80 36.96 -5.81
CA ASN A 136 10.72 38.29 -5.15
C ASN A 136 12.06 39.06 -4.99
N SER A 137 12.51 39.62 -6.09
CA SER A 137 13.78 40.36 -6.28
C SER A 137 14.06 41.46 -5.24
N GLN A 138 13.05 42.08 -4.62
CA GLN A 138 13.26 43.09 -3.57
C GLN A 138 13.64 42.53 -2.19
N GLN A 139 13.32 41.27 -1.88
CA GLN A 139 13.58 40.68 -0.56
C GLN A 139 15.04 40.20 -0.41
N PHE A 140 15.67 39.79 -1.51
CA PHE A 140 17.02 39.23 -1.50
C PHE A 140 18.12 40.26 -1.79
N ALA A 141 17.86 41.33 -2.57
CA ALA A 141 18.90 42.30 -2.99
C ALA A 141 19.75 42.88 -1.84
N ASN A 142 19.12 43.26 -0.72
CA ASN A 142 19.85 43.80 0.44
C ASN A 142 20.58 42.71 1.27
N LEU A 143 20.10 41.47 1.21
CA LEU A 143 20.65 40.34 1.94
C LEU A 143 21.84 39.72 1.18
N THR A 144 21.78 39.66 -0.15
CA THR A 144 22.79 39.02 -0.99
C THR A 144 24.13 39.72 -0.92
N ALA A 145 24.17 41.06 -0.98
CA ALA A 145 25.43 41.82 -0.84
C ALA A 145 26.14 41.51 0.49
N THR A 146 25.38 41.37 1.58
CA THR A 146 25.92 41.03 2.89
C THR A 146 26.43 39.59 2.97
N ILE A 147 25.81 38.66 2.22
CA ILE A 147 26.22 37.25 2.16
C ILE A 147 27.48 37.11 1.30
N GLU A 148 27.54 37.80 0.15
CA GLU A 148 28.68 37.72 -0.76
C GLU A 148 29.97 38.26 -0.15
N GLU A 149 29.90 39.27 0.72
CA GLU A 149 31.10 39.86 1.35
C GLU A 149 31.70 39.01 2.48
N ASP A 150 30.93 38.13 3.13
CA ASP A 150 31.38 37.29 4.24
C ASP A 150 31.42 35.81 3.84
N HIS A 151 32.64 35.27 3.64
CA HIS A 151 32.87 33.86 3.29
C HIS A 151 32.11 32.87 4.17
N ARG A 152 32.05 33.12 5.48
CA ARG A 152 31.36 32.23 6.41
C ARG A 152 29.86 32.29 6.19
N ARG A 153 29.28 33.47 6.03
CA ARG A 153 27.83 33.62 5.76
C ARG A 153 27.46 33.01 4.41
N PHE A 154 28.29 33.18 3.40
CA PHE A 154 28.13 32.57 2.08
C PHE A 154 28.04 31.04 2.15
N CYS A 155 28.99 30.42 2.86
CA CYS A 155 28.97 28.97 3.00
C CYS A 155 27.98 28.45 4.04
N GLU A 156 27.62 29.21 5.07
CA GLU A 156 26.47 28.89 5.93
C GLU A 156 25.15 28.87 5.14
N PHE A 157 25.03 29.71 4.10
CA PHE A 157 23.87 29.73 3.21
C PHE A 157 23.85 28.53 2.25
N LEU A 158 24.97 28.20 1.59
CA LEU A 158 25.00 27.20 0.51
C LEU A 158 25.36 25.78 0.94
N VAL A 159 26.07 25.59 2.05
CA VAL A 159 26.61 24.26 2.39
C VAL A 159 25.52 23.33 2.91
N LEU A 160 25.45 22.14 2.31
CA LEU A 160 24.67 21.04 2.86
C LEU A 160 25.47 20.36 3.97
N LYS A 161 24.83 20.15 5.12
CA LYS A 161 25.48 19.51 6.27
C LYS A 161 25.75 18.03 6.02
N ASP A 162 24.90 17.41 5.22
CA ASP A 162 25.12 16.05 4.76
C ASP A 162 26.22 16.03 3.69
N LYS A 163 27.37 15.47 4.06
CA LYS A 163 28.56 15.44 3.21
C LYS A 163 28.49 14.40 2.10
N GLU A 164 27.61 13.40 2.24
CA GLU A 164 27.47 12.33 1.26
C GLU A 164 26.62 12.80 0.07
N TYR A 165 25.66 13.70 0.32
CA TYR A 165 24.71 14.20 -0.67
C TYR A 165 25.04 15.61 -1.18
N CYS A 166 26.03 16.30 -0.62
CA CYS A 166 26.42 17.62 -1.11
C CYS A 166 27.06 17.55 -2.51
N TYR A 167 26.86 18.58 -3.34
CA TYR A 167 27.53 18.70 -4.62
C TYR A 167 28.97 19.22 -4.48
N PRO A 168 29.99 18.65 -5.16
CA PRO A 168 29.91 17.60 -6.18
C PRO A 168 30.08 16.16 -5.67
N SER A 169 30.31 15.95 -4.37
CA SER A 169 30.61 14.62 -3.81
C SER A 169 29.55 13.57 -4.14
N VAL A 170 28.27 13.96 -4.18
CA VAL A 170 27.14 13.08 -4.52
C VAL A 170 27.28 12.39 -5.89
N LEU A 171 27.92 13.05 -6.87
CA LEU A 171 28.13 12.47 -8.21
C LEU A 171 29.23 11.40 -8.24
N THR A 172 30.14 11.46 -7.27
CA THR A 172 31.30 10.55 -7.19
C THR A 172 31.13 9.47 -6.14
N ASN A 173 30.04 9.49 -5.37
CA ASN A 173 29.78 8.51 -4.34
C ASN A 173 29.38 7.16 -4.98
N ALA A 174 30.30 6.19 -4.94
CA ALA A 174 30.09 4.89 -5.56
C ALA A 174 28.95 4.10 -4.91
N GLU A 175 28.73 4.26 -3.60
CA GLU A 175 27.68 3.52 -2.90
C GLU A 175 26.29 4.04 -3.25
N LEU A 176 26.11 5.36 -3.28
CA LEU A 176 24.83 5.98 -3.64
C LEU A 176 24.42 5.65 -5.08
N ASN A 177 25.39 5.66 -5.99
CA ASN A 177 25.13 5.55 -7.42
C ASN A 177 25.17 4.10 -7.96
N ALA A 178 25.45 3.09 -7.13
CA ALA A 178 25.66 1.71 -7.58
C ALA A 178 24.44 1.11 -8.30
N ASN A 179 23.23 1.35 -7.76
CA ASN A 179 21.96 0.79 -8.25
C ASN A 179 20.99 1.87 -8.72
N LEU A 180 21.51 3.03 -9.10
CA LEU A 180 20.69 4.18 -9.46
C LEU A 180 19.74 3.87 -10.62
N GLY A 181 18.44 4.02 -10.37
CA GLY A 181 17.37 3.78 -11.34
C GLY A 181 16.94 2.32 -11.49
N LEU A 182 17.56 1.40 -10.75
CA LEU A 182 17.10 0.02 -10.62
C LEU A 182 16.15 -0.10 -9.43
N LEU A 183 15.26 -1.10 -9.46
CA LEU A 183 14.41 -1.38 -8.32
C LEU A 183 15.28 -1.78 -7.13
N ASN A 184 15.06 -1.12 -6.00
CA ASN A 184 15.81 -1.40 -4.78
C ASN A 184 15.44 -2.77 -4.21
N GLU A 185 16.46 -3.47 -3.71
CA GLU A 185 16.32 -4.74 -3.00
C GLU A 185 17.01 -4.63 -1.65
N ASP A 186 16.35 -5.09 -0.60
CA ASP A 186 16.99 -5.22 0.70
C ASP A 186 18.01 -6.38 0.72
N PRO A 187 18.84 -6.53 1.77
CA PRO A 187 19.83 -7.61 1.84
C PRO A 187 19.25 -9.04 1.82
N GLU A 188 17.94 -9.20 2.05
CA GLU A 188 17.22 -10.47 2.01
C GLU A 188 16.60 -10.74 0.62
N GLY A 189 16.74 -9.80 -0.32
CA GLY A 189 16.19 -9.89 -1.68
C GLY A 189 14.73 -9.42 -1.79
N CYS A 190 14.25 -8.65 -0.81
CA CYS A 190 12.90 -8.09 -0.82
C CYS A 190 12.86 -6.82 -1.69
N LEU A 191 11.94 -6.77 -2.65
CA LEU A 191 11.77 -5.62 -3.53
C LEU A 191 11.13 -4.46 -2.77
N GLU A 192 11.82 -3.32 -2.68
CA GLU A 192 11.32 -2.15 -1.97
C GLU A 192 10.40 -1.29 -2.85
N LEU A 193 9.13 -1.20 -2.47
CA LEU A 193 8.14 -0.35 -3.13
C LEU A 193 7.51 0.63 -2.15
N CYS A 194 6.92 1.69 -2.69
CA CYS A 194 6.09 2.63 -1.94
C CYS A 194 4.65 2.56 -2.45
N LEU A 195 3.74 3.15 -1.69
CA LEU A 195 2.33 3.21 -2.04
C LEU A 195 1.84 4.65 -2.15
N GLN A 196 0.76 4.84 -2.90
CA GLN A 196 -0.02 6.06 -2.88
C GLN A 196 -1.48 5.72 -2.61
N GLU A 197 -2.07 6.33 -1.58
CA GLU A 197 -3.50 6.20 -1.31
C GLU A 197 -4.32 6.88 -2.41
N VAL A 198 -5.34 6.20 -2.98
CA VAL A 198 -6.16 6.76 -4.08
C VAL A 198 -7.66 6.77 -3.80
N ALA A 199 -8.14 5.96 -2.86
CA ALA A 199 -9.52 5.99 -2.36
C ALA A 199 -9.57 5.44 -0.93
N ASN A 200 -10.42 5.98 -0.07
CA ASN A 200 -10.56 5.54 1.31
C ASN A 200 -12.00 5.61 1.83
N GLY A 201 -12.22 5.03 3.03
CA GLY A 201 -13.52 5.02 3.68
C GLY A 201 -14.54 4.10 3.00
N LEU A 202 -14.04 3.12 2.24
CA LEU A 202 -14.82 2.13 1.50
C LEU A 202 -15.29 1.01 2.43
N ARG A 203 -16.40 0.36 2.06
CA ARG A 203 -16.93 -0.83 2.74
C ARG A 203 -16.48 -2.09 2.05
N ASN A 204 -15.46 -2.73 2.61
CA ASN A 204 -14.84 -3.96 2.09
C ASN A 204 -14.78 -3.98 0.55
N PRO A 205 -13.92 -3.16 -0.07
CA PRO A 205 -13.90 -3.00 -1.52
C PRO A 205 -13.38 -4.28 -2.16
N VAL A 206 -14.22 -4.92 -2.98
CA VAL A 206 -13.95 -6.25 -3.55
C VAL A 206 -13.41 -6.17 -4.98
N ALA A 207 -13.80 -5.15 -5.76
CA ALA A 207 -13.37 -5.03 -7.14
C ALA A 207 -13.14 -3.57 -7.52
N MET A 208 -12.16 -3.34 -8.37
CA MET A 208 -11.95 -2.09 -9.10
C MET A 208 -11.72 -2.45 -10.56
N ILE A 209 -12.42 -1.78 -11.47
CA ILE A 209 -12.31 -1.98 -12.92
C ILE A 209 -12.29 -0.64 -13.65
N HIS A 210 -11.85 -0.62 -14.90
CA HIS A 210 -11.95 0.53 -15.79
C HIS A 210 -12.89 0.24 -16.97
N ALA A 211 -13.31 1.28 -17.70
CA ALA A 211 -14.19 1.17 -18.85
C ALA A 211 -13.49 0.97 -20.20
N ASP A 212 -12.18 1.26 -20.28
CA ASP A 212 -11.42 1.21 -21.54
C ASP A 212 -12.09 2.08 -22.63
N ASP A 213 -12.66 3.21 -22.21
CA ASP A 213 -13.45 4.14 -23.03
C ASP A 213 -12.74 5.49 -23.26
N GLY A 214 -11.45 5.57 -22.90
CA GLY A 214 -10.60 6.75 -22.95
C GLY A 214 -10.86 7.74 -21.82
N THR A 215 -11.80 7.49 -20.90
CA THR A 215 -12.14 8.44 -19.82
C THR A 215 -11.25 8.30 -18.59
N HIS A 216 -10.52 7.19 -18.46
CA HIS A 216 -9.72 6.84 -17.27
C HIS A 216 -10.54 6.90 -15.97
N ARG A 217 -11.85 6.67 -16.08
CA ARG A 217 -12.69 6.41 -14.91
C ARG A 217 -12.46 4.99 -14.45
N PHE A 218 -12.54 4.82 -13.13
CA PHE A 218 -12.58 3.50 -12.53
C PHE A 218 -13.81 3.35 -11.63
N PHE A 219 -14.25 2.11 -11.52
CA PHE A 219 -15.48 1.72 -10.83
C PHE A 219 -15.09 0.83 -9.66
N VAL A 220 -15.47 1.23 -8.44
CA VAL A 220 -15.12 0.52 -7.22
C VAL A 220 -16.37 -0.14 -6.65
N ALA A 221 -16.36 -1.46 -6.56
CA ALA A 221 -17.42 -2.25 -5.96
C ALA A 221 -17.14 -2.53 -4.47
N GLU A 222 -18.12 -2.25 -3.63
CA GLU A 222 -18.15 -2.57 -2.20
C GLU A 222 -18.95 -3.87 -1.99
N GLN A 223 -18.49 -4.76 -1.10
CA GLN A 223 -19.14 -6.06 -0.84
C GLN A 223 -20.64 -5.94 -0.51
N LEU A 224 -21.05 -4.82 0.10
CA LEU A 224 -22.44 -4.54 0.44
C LEU A 224 -23.35 -4.40 -0.79
N GLY A 225 -22.82 -4.20 -1.99
CA GLY A 225 -23.59 -4.04 -3.23
C GLY A 225 -23.65 -2.62 -3.78
N TYR A 226 -22.69 -1.76 -3.44
CA TYR A 226 -22.52 -0.47 -4.13
C TYR A 226 -21.42 -0.57 -5.17
N VAL A 227 -21.59 0.11 -6.30
CA VAL A 227 -20.50 0.40 -7.24
C VAL A 227 -20.40 1.92 -7.39
N TRP A 228 -19.21 2.47 -7.16
CA TRP A 228 -18.93 3.90 -7.19
C TRP A 228 -18.08 4.27 -8.41
N VAL A 229 -18.33 5.45 -8.99
CA VAL A 229 -17.51 5.99 -10.09
C VAL A 229 -16.49 6.98 -9.54
N TYR A 230 -15.22 6.78 -9.92
CA TYR A 230 -14.12 7.69 -9.68
C TYR A 230 -13.60 8.23 -11.02
N LEU A 231 -13.26 9.51 -11.02
CA LEU A 231 -12.73 10.22 -12.18
C LEU A 231 -11.20 10.19 -12.17
N ALA A 232 -10.59 10.47 -13.31
CA ALA A 232 -9.13 10.51 -13.47
C ALA A 232 -8.41 11.49 -12.52
N ASN A 233 -9.12 12.51 -11.99
CA ASN A 233 -8.59 13.45 -10.99
C ASN A 233 -8.70 12.95 -9.54
N GLY A 234 -9.17 11.73 -9.32
CA GLY A 234 -9.39 11.11 -8.02
C GLY A 234 -10.74 11.44 -7.37
N SER A 235 -11.55 12.35 -7.91
CA SER A 235 -12.87 12.67 -7.35
C SER A 235 -13.86 11.53 -7.58
N ARG A 236 -14.70 11.27 -6.57
CA ARG A 236 -15.82 10.32 -6.65
C ARG A 236 -17.13 11.03 -6.96
N ILE A 237 -17.98 10.43 -7.78
CA ILE A 237 -19.37 10.88 -7.99
C ILE A 237 -20.23 10.44 -6.79
N ASP A 238 -21.07 11.33 -6.25
CA ASP A 238 -21.89 11.06 -5.06
C ASP A 238 -23.04 10.07 -5.29
N ARG A 239 -23.39 9.81 -6.54
CA ARG A 239 -24.36 8.79 -6.96
C ARG A 239 -23.65 7.50 -7.37
N PRO A 240 -24.11 6.33 -6.89
CA PRO A 240 -23.50 5.06 -7.27
C PRO A 240 -23.83 4.71 -8.72
N PHE A 241 -22.86 4.10 -9.40
CA PHE A 241 -23.03 3.46 -10.71
C PHE A 241 -24.10 2.36 -10.64
N LEU A 242 -24.07 1.58 -9.55
CA LEU A 242 -25.00 0.50 -9.26
C LEU A 242 -25.25 0.40 -7.75
N ASN A 243 -26.48 0.07 -7.38
CA ASN A 243 -26.86 -0.18 -5.99
C ASN A 243 -27.76 -1.41 -5.92
N LEU A 244 -27.20 -2.54 -5.49
CA LEU A 244 -27.87 -3.83 -5.28
C LEU A 244 -27.97 -4.21 -3.81
N THR A 245 -27.80 -3.27 -2.88
CA THR A 245 -27.80 -3.53 -1.42
C THR A 245 -29.04 -4.25 -0.88
N LYS A 246 -30.17 -4.18 -1.58
CA LYS A 246 -31.42 -4.88 -1.22
C LYS A 246 -31.46 -6.34 -1.68
N ALA A 247 -30.72 -6.68 -2.73
CA ALA A 247 -30.72 -8.01 -3.34
C ALA A 247 -29.52 -8.85 -2.86
N VAL A 248 -28.38 -8.20 -2.63
CA VAL A 248 -27.13 -8.84 -2.20
C VAL A 248 -27.30 -9.49 -0.83
N LEU A 249 -27.00 -10.79 -0.76
CA LEU A 249 -26.89 -11.55 0.47
C LEU A 249 -25.48 -11.36 1.05
N THR A 250 -25.37 -10.75 2.22
CA THR A 250 -24.11 -10.56 2.95
C THR A 250 -24.41 -10.40 4.44
N SER A 251 -23.39 -10.46 5.28
CA SER A 251 -23.50 -10.20 6.71
C SER A 251 -22.40 -9.25 7.22
N PRO A 252 -22.51 -8.73 8.46
CA PRO A 252 -21.44 -7.96 9.07
C PRO A 252 -20.32 -8.84 9.65
N TRP A 253 -20.43 -10.17 9.60
CA TRP A 253 -19.44 -11.08 10.16
C TRP A 253 -18.11 -10.95 9.41
N ALA A 254 -17.02 -10.96 10.17
CA ALA A 254 -15.69 -10.88 9.60
C ALA A 254 -15.39 -12.13 8.75
N GLY A 255 -14.94 -11.93 7.52
CA GLY A 255 -14.60 -13.03 6.60
C GLY A 255 -15.80 -13.76 5.98
N ASP A 256 -17.02 -13.21 6.07
CA ASP A 256 -18.13 -13.72 5.25
C ASP A 256 -17.81 -13.48 3.77
N GLU A 257 -17.73 -14.55 2.99
CA GLU A 257 -17.38 -14.50 1.56
C GLU A 257 -18.58 -14.09 0.70
N ARG A 258 -19.81 -14.16 1.22
CA ARG A 258 -21.00 -13.76 0.46
C ARG A 258 -21.04 -12.26 0.27
N GLY A 259 -21.63 -11.83 -0.84
CA GLY A 259 -21.89 -10.41 -1.09
C GLY A 259 -21.89 -10.08 -2.57
N PHE A 260 -21.65 -8.81 -2.87
CA PHE A 260 -21.21 -8.42 -4.20
C PHE A 260 -19.74 -8.82 -4.34
N LEU A 261 -19.39 -9.47 -5.45
CA LEU A 261 -18.09 -10.09 -5.61
C LEU A 261 -17.29 -9.51 -6.77
N CYS A 262 -17.93 -9.24 -7.91
CA CYS A 262 -17.23 -8.63 -9.05
C CYS A 262 -18.20 -7.94 -10.00
N ILE A 263 -17.63 -7.04 -10.80
CA ILE A 263 -18.25 -6.43 -11.97
C ILE A 263 -17.28 -6.53 -13.14
N ALA A 264 -17.79 -6.77 -14.34
CA ALA A 264 -17.06 -6.67 -15.59
C ALA A 264 -17.84 -5.83 -16.58
N LEU A 265 -17.16 -4.94 -17.30
CA LEU A 265 -17.76 -4.18 -18.41
C LEU A 265 -17.52 -4.91 -19.72
N HIS A 266 -18.49 -4.86 -20.63
CA HIS A 266 -18.33 -5.46 -21.94
C HIS A 266 -17.11 -4.88 -22.67
N PRO A 267 -16.26 -5.64 -23.39
CA PRO A 267 -15.05 -5.11 -24.05
C PRO A 267 -15.35 -4.00 -25.06
N ARG A 268 -16.54 -4.05 -25.67
CA ARG A 268 -17.10 -2.99 -26.53
C ARG A 268 -18.02 -2.04 -25.74
N PHE A 269 -17.60 -1.59 -24.56
CA PHE A 269 -18.46 -0.88 -23.60
C PHE A 269 -19.09 0.38 -24.19
N THR A 270 -18.33 1.12 -24.99
CA THR A 270 -18.78 2.36 -25.66
C THR A 270 -19.97 2.14 -26.61
N THR A 271 -20.09 0.95 -27.20
CA THR A 271 -21.17 0.62 -28.14
C THR A 271 -22.24 -0.29 -27.54
N VAL A 272 -21.83 -1.33 -26.81
CA VAL A 272 -22.74 -2.35 -26.25
C VAL A 272 -23.39 -1.86 -24.97
N ARG A 273 -22.70 -1.01 -24.19
CA ARG A 273 -23.23 -0.36 -22.99
C ARG A 273 -23.83 -1.35 -21.99
N LYS A 274 -23.16 -2.49 -21.77
CA LYS A 274 -23.55 -3.52 -20.81
C LYS A 274 -22.48 -3.75 -19.74
N ALA A 275 -22.94 -4.09 -18.54
CA ALA A 275 -22.14 -4.52 -17.41
C ALA A 275 -22.67 -5.84 -16.87
N TYR A 276 -21.77 -6.68 -16.37
CA TYR A 276 -22.06 -8.00 -15.81
C TYR A 276 -21.59 -8.03 -14.36
N VAL A 277 -22.42 -8.53 -13.46
CA VAL A 277 -22.14 -8.54 -12.02
C VAL A 277 -22.29 -9.93 -11.44
N TYR A 278 -21.43 -10.25 -10.47
CA TYR A 278 -21.41 -11.51 -9.72
C TYR A 278 -21.75 -11.21 -8.27
N TYR A 279 -22.81 -11.81 -7.74
CA TYR A 279 -23.21 -11.59 -6.35
C TYR A 279 -24.00 -12.75 -5.75
N SER A 280 -23.92 -12.90 -4.44
CA SER A 280 -24.68 -13.88 -3.67
C SER A 280 -26.12 -13.38 -3.43
N VAL A 281 -27.10 -14.28 -3.54
CA VAL A 281 -28.52 -14.01 -3.28
C VAL A 281 -29.16 -15.14 -2.48
N SER A 282 -30.29 -14.85 -1.82
CA SER A 282 -31.16 -15.88 -1.25
C SER A 282 -32.48 -15.93 -2.00
N VAL A 283 -32.77 -17.06 -2.66
CA VAL A 283 -34.01 -17.29 -3.40
C VAL A 283 -34.71 -18.48 -2.78
N LYS A 284 -35.94 -18.29 -2.27
CA LYS A 284 -36.72 -19.36 -1.61
C LYS A 284 -35.96 -20.07 -0.47
N LYS A 285 -35.15 -19.31 0.30
CA LYS A 285 -34.26 -19.80 1.38
C LYS A 285 -33.10 -20.68 0.93
N GLU A 286 -32.78 -20.67 -0.37
CA GLU A 286 -31.60 -21.31 -0.93
C GLU A 286 -30.58 -20.23 -1.30
N GLU A 287 -29.33 -20.42 -0.91
CA GLU A 287 -28.23 -19.53 -1.26
C GLU A 287 -27.76 -19.84 -2.68
N ARG A 288 -27.57 -18.79 -3.48
CA ARG A 288 -27.17 -18.91 -4.88
C ARG A 288 -26.14 -17.85 -5.22
N ILE A 289 -25.25 -18.20 -6.13
CA ILE A 289 -24.54 -17.23 -6.94
C ILE A 289 -25.44 -16.81 -8.08
N ARG A 290 -25.51 -15.50 -8.32
CA ARG A 290 -26.19 -14.92 -9.48
C ARG A 290 -25.20 -14.10 -10.30
N ILE A 291 -25.21 -14.36 -11.60
CA ILE A 291 -24.57 -13.53 -12.61
C ILE A 291 -25.68 -12.81 -13.37
N SER A 292 -25.66 -11.48 -13.34
CA SER A 292 -26.67 -10.63 -14.00
C SER A 292 -26.02 -9.65 -14.97
N GLU A 293 -26.72 -9.36 -16.04
CA GLU A 293 -26.43 -8.31 -17.01
C GLU A 293 -27.29 -7.07 -16.71
N PHE A 294 -26.70 -5.89 -16.88
CA PHE A 294 -27.35 -4.59 -16.80
C PHE A 294 -26.93 -3.71 -17.97
N THR A 295 -27.82 -2.82 -18.41
CA THR A 295 -27.52 -1.81 -19.42
C THR A 295 -27.21 -0.46 -18.77
N VAL A 296 -26.32 0.33 -19.40
CA VAL A 296 -26.06 1.71 -18.96
C VAL A 296 -27.29 2.56 -19.25
N SER A 297 -27.67 3.40 -18.28
CA SER A 297 -28.80 4.32 -18.38
C SER A 297 -28.69 5.19 -19.64
N VAL A 298 -29.82 5.38 -20.32
CA VAL A 298 -29.93 6.32 -21.45
C VAL A 298 -29.84 7.78 -21.00
N HIS A 299 -29.94 8.03 -19.69
CA HIS A 299 -29.91 9.36 -19.12
C HIS A 299 -28.56 9.72 -18.50
N ASP A 300 -27.74 8.76 -18.09
CA ASP A 300 -26.48 9.01 -17.39
C ASP A 300 -25.45 7.90 -17.63
N ASP A 301 -24.34 8.23 -18.28
CA ASP A 301 -23.22 7.31 -18.55
C ASP A 301 -22.45 6.88 -17.28
N ASN A 302 -22.83 7.42 -16.12
CA ASN A 302 -22.30 7.04 -14.80
C ASN A 302 -23.34 6.26 -13.98
N GLN A 303 -24.36 5.68 -14.60
CA GLN A 303 -25.37 4.88 -13.91
C GLN A 303 -25.86 3.71 -14.77
N LEU A 304 -26.03 2.54 -14.16
CA LEU A 304 -26.74 1.40 -14.75
C LEU A 304 -28.24 1.53 -14.50
N ASP A 305 -29.05 1.11 -15.48
CA ASP A 305 -30.50 1.01 -15.32
C ASP A 305 -30.86 -0.25 -14.53
N HIS A 306 -31.24 -0.08 -13.26
CA HIS A 306 -31.67 -1.19 -12.40
C HIS A 306 -32.85 -1.98 -12.95
N SER A 307 -33.72 -1.38 -13.77
CA SER A 307 -34.86 -2.08 -14.36
C SER A 307 -34.48 -2.99 -15.52
N SER A 308 -33.25 -2.86 -16.04
CA SER A 308 -32.72 -3.66 -17.14
C SER A 308 -32.04 -4.96 -16.69
N GLU A 309 -32.10 -5.31 -15.39
CA GLU A 309 -31.48 -6.52 -14.88
C GLU A 309 -31.97 -7.77 -15.63
N ARG A 310 -31.04 -8.55 -16.16
CA ARG A 310 -31.31 -9.87 -16.73
C ARG A 310 -30.36 -10.92 -16.17
N THR A 311 -30.90 -11.96 -15.57
CA THR A 311 -30.12 -13.08 -15.04
C THR A 311 -29.49 -13.88 -16.19
N ILE A 312 -28.16 -13.98 -16.17
CA ILE A 312 -27.37 -14.79 -17.12
C ILE A 312 -27.26 -16.22 -16.62
N LEU A 313 -26.87 -16.39 -15.36
CA LEU A 313 -26.65 -17.71 -14.76
C LEU A 313 -26.94 -17.64 -13.25
N GLU A 314 -27.53 -18.72 -12.73
CA GLU A 314 -27.60 -18.97 -11.28
C GLU A 314 -27.02 -20.35 -10.96
N VAL A 315 -26.21 -20.40 -9.91
CA VAL A 315 -25.66 -21.64 -9.37
C VAL A 315 -26.03 -21.73 -7.90
N VAL A 316 -26.57 -22.88 -7.49
CA VAL A 316 -26.92 -23.14 -6.10
C VAL A 316 -25.64 -23.42 -5.31
N GLU A 317 -25.49 -22.73 -4.18
CA GLU A 317 -24.35 -22.91 -3.27
C GLU A 317 -24.73 -23.86 -2.13
N PRO A 318 -24.07 -25.02 -1.98
CA PRO A 318 -24.38 -25.97 -0.90
C PRO A 318 -23.81 -25.55 0.47
N ALA A 319 -22.95 -24.54 0.51
CA ALA A 319 -22.46 -23.89 1.73
C ALA A 319 -22.24 -22.38 1.50
N SER A 320 -22.04 -21.63 2.59
CA SER A 320 -21.92 -20.17 2.56
C SER A 320 -20.50 -19.66 2.25
N ASN A 321 -19.60 -20.54 1.79
CA ASN A 321 -18.19 -20.23 1.55
C ASN A 321 -17.70 -20.95 0.29
N HIS A 322 -16.52 -20.57 -0.17
CA HIS A 322 -15.92 -20.90 -1.46
C HIS A 322 -16.79 -20.45 -2.64
N ASN A 323 -17.21 -19.19 -2.57
CA ASN A 323 -18.10 -18.61 -3.57
C ASN A 323 -17.38 -18.21 -4.86
N GLY A 324 -16.05 -18.32 -4.94
CA GLY A 324 -15.25 -17.75 -6.04
C GLY A 324 -15.52 -16.26 -6.17
N GLY A 325 -15.76 -15.79 -7.40
CA GLY A 325 -16.37 -14.47 -7.59
C GLY A 325 -15.74 -13.57 -8.63
N GLN A 326 -14.77 -14.04 -9.43
CA GLN A 326 -14.22 -13.24 -10.54
C GLN A 326 -15.13 -13.32 -11.78
N LEU A 327 -15.31 -12.16 -12.42
CA LEU A 327 -15.75 -12.03 -13.81
C LEU A 327 -14.69 -11.28 -14.59
N LEU A 328 -14.34 -11.73 -15.78
CA LEU A 328 -13.52 -10.96 -16.72
C LEU A 328 -13.80 -11.38 -18.14
N PHE A 329 -13.45 -10.51 -19.09
CA PHE A 329 -13.51 -10.85 -20.51
C PHE A 329 -12.15 -11.28 -21.01
N GLY A 330 -12.12 -12.40 -21.73
CA GLY A 330 -10.94 -12.82 -22.46
C GLY A 330 -10.64 -11.89 -23.65
N HIS A 331 -9.40 -11.94 -24.15
CA HIS A 331 -9.07 -11.29 -25.42
C HIS A 331 -9.79 -11.95 -26.63
N ASP A 332 -10.37 -13.12 -26.43
CA ASP A 332 -11.28 -13.79 -27.36
C ASP A 332 -12.71 -13.19 -27.36
N GLY A 333 -12.99 -12.24 -26.46
CA GLY A 333 -14.29 -11.55 -26.37
C GLY A 333 -15.34 -12.26 -25.52
N TYR A 334 -15.03 -13.44 -24.96
CA TYR A 334 -15.98 -14.21 -24.16
C TYR A 334 -15.92 -13.85 -22.67
N LEU A 335 -17.04 -14.06 -21.98
CA LEU A 335 -17.14 -13.86 -20.53
C LEU A 335 -16.65 -15.11 -19.80
N TYR A 336 -15.64 -14.94 -18.95
CA TYR A 336 -15.15 -15.97 -18.04
C TYR A 336 -15.73 -15.78 -16.64
N ILE A 337 -16.20 -16.87 -16.04
CA ILE A 337 -16.87 -16.89 -14.73
C ILE A 337 -16.15 -17.91 -13.85
N PHE A 338 -15.63 -17.45 -12.70
CA PHE A 338 -14.85 -18.27 -11.78
C PHE A 338 -15.68 -18.57 -10.54
N ILE A 339 -16.05 -19.84 -10.39
CA ILE A 339 -16.94 -20.31 -9.33
C ILE A 339 -16.20 -21.34 -8.50
N GLY A 340 -16.16 -21.14 -7.18
CA GLY A 340 -15.57 -22.08 -6.24
C GLY A 340 -16.38 -23.37 -6.12
N ASP A 341 -15.85 -24.33 -5.36
CA ASP A 341 -16.38 -25.70 -5.23
C ASP A 341 -17.71 -25.81 -4.47
N GLY A 342 -18.21 -24.69 -3.92
CA GLY A 342 -19.43 -24.61 -3.13
C GLY A 342 -19.23 -24.92 -1.64
N GLY A 343 -17.98 -25.03 -1.19
CA GLY A 343 -17.63 -24.94 0.23
C GLY A 343 -17.44 -26.27 0.96
N ARG A 344 -17.32 -26.15 2.28
CA ARG A 344 -16.97 -27.24 3.23
C ARG A 344 -15.58 -27.85 3.01
N ALA A 345 -15.05 -28.43 4.08
CA ALA A 345 -13.71 -29.01 4.05
C ALA A 345 -13.64 -30.21 3.08
N GLY A 346 -12.77 -30.10 2.08
CA GLY A 346 -12.46 -31.18 1.15
C GLY A 346 -13.60 -31.56 0.22
N ASP A 347 -14.39 -30.59 -0.28
CA ASP A 347 -15.39 -30.75 -1.34
C ASP A 347 -16.16 -32.09 -1.26
N PRO A 348 -16.99 -32.30 -0.21
CA PRO A 348 -17.58 -33.59 0.11
C PRO A 348 -18.73 -33.99 -0.82
N PHE A 349 -18.95 -33.27 -1.92
CA PHE A 349 -20.14 -33.40 -2.74
C PHE A 349 -19.96 -34.46 -3.82
N GLY A 350 -20.74 -35.54 -3.74
CA GLY A 350 -20.65 -36.66 -4.67
C GLY A 350 -19.41 -37.53 -4.46
N LYS A 351 -19.08 -38.38 -5.45
CA LYS A 351 -17.99 -39.37 -5.34
C LYS A 351 -16.59 -38.74 -5.39
N PHE A 352 -16.45 -37.65 -6.14
CA PHE A 352 -15.15 -37.04 -6.48
C PHE A 352 -15.07 -35.54 -6.14
N GLY A 353 -16.11 -34.98 -5.51
CA GLY A 353 -16.25 -33.53 -5.32
C GLY A 353 -16.91 -32.85 -6.53
N ASN A 354 -17.49 -31.68 -6.29
CA ASN A 354 -17.99 -30.78 -7.33
C ASN A 354 -16.88 -30.39 -8.32
N SER A 355 -15.68 -30.14 -7.82
CA SER A 355 -14.54 -29.61 -8.58
C SER A 355 -14.10 -30.53 -9.71
N GLN A 356 -14.05 -31.85 -9.44
CA GLN A 356 -13.77 -32.88 -10.44
C GLN A 356 -14.99 -33.30 -11.26
N ASN A 357 -16.21 -33.01 -10.78
CA ASN A 357 -17.43 -33.34 -11.49
C ASN A 357 -17.73 -32.32 -12.60
N LYS A 358 -17.46 -32.67 -13.86
CA LYS A 358 -17.75 -31.83 -15.04
C LYS A 358 -19.24 -31.59 -15.29
N SER A 359 -20.15 -32.37 -14.70
CA SER A 359 -21.59 -32.14 -14.78
C SER A 359 -22.07 -31.00 -13.87
N ALA A 360 -21.23 -30.56 -12.93
CA ALA A 360 -21.48 -29.43 -12.04
C ALA A 360 -20.84 -28.13 -12.57
N LEU A 361 -21.37 -26.99 -12.13
CA LEU A 361 -20.82 -25.65 -12.42
C LEU A 361 -19.92 -25.11 -11.28
N LEU A 362 -19.85 -25.83 -10.16
CA LEU A 362 -19.03 -25.50 -8.99
C LEU A 362 -17.61 -26.05 -9.15
N GLY A 363 -16.61 -25.30 -8.70
CA GLY A 363 -15.19 -25.62 -8.83
C GLY A 363 -14.76 -25.61 -10.29
N LYS A 364 -15.14 -24.54 -11.01
CA LYS A 364 -14.97 -24.39 -12.48
C LYS A 364 -14.54 -22.98 -12.86
N VAL A 365 -13.84 -22.93 -13.99
CA VAL A 365 -13.79 -21.75 -14.86
C VAL A 365 -14.77 -22.00 -15.99
N LEU A 366 -15.79 -21.16 -16.11
CA LEU A 366 -16.77 -21.20 -17.18
C LEU A 366 -16.42 -20.17 -18.25
N ARG A 367 -16.78 -20.44 -19.51
CA ARG A 367 -16.61 -19.53 -20.65
C ARG A 367 -17.86 -19.53 -21.51
N VAL A 368 -18.51 -18.37 -21.62
CA VAL A 368 -19.79 -18.19 -22.32
C VAL A 368 -19.76 -16.98 -23.25
N ASP A 369 -20.58 -17.02 -24.29
CA ASP A 369 -20.77 -15.92 -25.22
C ASP A 369 -22.03 -15.13 -24.88
N VAL A 370 -21.86 -13.85 -24.54
CA VAL A 370 -22.93 -12.93 -24.14
C VAL A 370 -23.25 -11.92 -25.24
N ASP A 371 -22.68 -12.06 -26.44
CA ASP A 371 -23.04 -11.23 -27.57
C ASP A 371 -24.35 -11.70 -28.23
N PHE A 372 -25.07 -10.75 -28.84
CA PHE A 372 -26.32 -10.97 -29.59
C PHE A 372 -27.43 -11.69 -28.79
N ASN A 373 -27.50 -11.44 -27.48
CA ASN A 373 -28.37 -12.15 -26.54
C ASN A 373 -29.66 -11.39 -26.14
N ASP A 374 -29.95 -10.23 -26.74
CA ASP A 374 -31.03 -9.32 -26.30
C ASP A 374 -32.44 -9.94 -26.37
N ASN A 375 -32.72 -10.76 -27.39
CA ASN A 375 -34.04 -11.34 -27.66
C ASN A 375 -34.07 -12.88 -27.52
N GLY A 376 -33.03 -13.47 -26.97
CA GLY A 376 -32.81 -14.92 -26.99
C GLY A 376 -32.40 -15.51 -25.64
N ALA A 377 -31.70 -16.64 -25.72
CA ALA A 377 -31.07 -17.23 -24.55
C ALA A 377 -30.10 -16.21 -23.89
N PRO A 378 -29.90 -16.24 -22.56
CA PRO A 378 -29.05 -15.28 -21.89
C PRO A 378 -27.59 -15.27 -22.38
N TYR A 379 -27.13 -16.41 -22.89
CA TYR A 379 -25.81 -16.58 -23.49
C TYR A 379 -25.86 -17.76 -24.48
N SER A 380 -24.81 -17.90 -25.29
CA SER A 380 -24.52 -19.09 -26.09
C SER A 380 -23.19 -19.72 -25.69
N ILE A 381 -22.92 -20.94 -26.15
CA ILE A 381 -21.68 -21.64 -25.84
C ILE A 381 -20.68 -21.44 -26.98
N PRO A 382 -19.46 -20.97 -26.71
CA PRO A 382 -18.40 -20.91 -27.71
C PRO A 382 -18.17 -22.28 -28.35
N SER A 383 -18.18 -22.33 -29.69
CA SER A 383 -18.09 -23.57 -30.46
C SER A 383 -16.79 -24.35 -30.24
N ASP A 384 -15.78 -23.70 -29.68
CA ASP A 384 -14.49 -24.30 -29.38
C ASP A 384 -14.36 -24.69 -27.90
N ASN A 385 -15.38 -24.57 -27.04
CA ASN A 385 -15.27 -25.01 -25.64
C ASN A 385 -14.84 -26.50 -25.54
N PRO A 386 -13.97 -26.85 -24.58
CA PRO A 386 -13.21 -28.10 -24.62
C PRO A 386 -14.05 -29.37 -24.42
N PHE A 387 -15.22 -29.26 -23.77
CA PHE A 387 -15.99 -30.44 -23.34
C PHE A 387 -17.32 -30.63 -24.10
N LEU A 388 -17.51 -29.98 -25.25
CA LEU A 388 -18.74 -30.09 -26.05
C LEU A 388 -19.07 -31.52 -26.50
N GLY A 389 -18.05 -32.37 -26.68
CA GLY A 389 -18.22 -33.78 -27.06
C GLY A 389 -18.47 -34.73 -25.88
N GLU A 390 -18.31 -34.28 -24.63
CA GLU A 390 -18.50 -35.11 -23.44
C GLU A 390 -19.95 -35.05 -22.98
N LYS A 391 -20.70 -36.15 -23.16
CA LYS A 391 -22.16 -36.20 -22.93
C LYS A 391 -22.62 -35.75 -21.54
N GLU A 392 -21.81 -35.98 -20.51
CA GLU A 392 -22.14 -35.65 -19.13
C GLU A 392 -21.52 -34.31 -18.68
N ALA A 393 -20.64 -33.71 -19.47
CA ALA A 393 -20.01 -32.45 -19.13
C ALA A 393 -20.95 -31.27 -19.41
N ARG A 394 -20.84 -30.23 -18.58
CA ARG A 394 -21.46 -28.94 -18.82
C ARG A 394 -20.72 -28.22 -19.94
N PRO A 395 -21.40 -27.82 -21.03
CA PRO A 395 -20.75 -27.19 -22.19
C PRO A 395 -20.15 -25.81 -21.87
N GLU A 396 -20.55 -25.19 -20.75
CA GLU A 396 -19.99 -23.94 -20.23
C GLU A 396 -18.57 -24.11 -19.68
N VAL A 397 -18.17 -25.32 -19.29
CA VAL A 397 -16.90 -25.57 -18.60
C VAL A 397 -15.72 -25.35 -19.54
N TYR A 398 -14.85 -24.42 -19.18
CA TYR A 398 -13.58 -24.16 -19.85
C TYR A 398 -12.42 -24.86 -19.14
N ALA A 399 -12.41 -24.82 -17.81
CA ALA A 399 -11.46 -25.55 -16.97
C ALA A 399 -12.12 -25.96 -15.65
N TYR A 400 -11.53 -26.94 -14.96
CA TYR A 400 -12.12 -27.54 -13.76
C TYR A 400 -11.06 -27.95 -12.74
N GLY A 401 -11.49 -28.47 -11.59
CA GLY A 401 -10.57 -28.91 -10.55
C GLY A 401 -9.99 -27.77 -9.74
N VAL A 402 -10.71 -26.65 -9.61
CA VAL A 402 -10.32 -25.47 -8.83
C VAL A 402 -11.12 -25.46 -7.52
N ARG A 403 -10.55 -24.88 -6.46
CA ARG A 403 -11.16 -24.88 -5.12
C ARG A 403 -11.97 -23.62 -4.85
N ASN A 404 -11.29 -22.48 -4.74
CA ASN A 404 -11.87 -21.19 -4.47
C ASN A 404 -11.00 -20.09 -5.10
N MET A 405 -10.95 -20.09 -6.43
CA MET A 405 -10.29 -19.03 -7.19
C MET A 405 -10.91 -17.66 -6.89
N TRP A 406 -10.10 -16.77 -6.35
CA TRP A 406 -10.58 -15.47 -5.88
C TRP A 406 -10.35 -14.35 -6.91
N ARG A 407 -9.10 -13.97 -7.18
CA ARG A 407 -8.76 -13.03 -8.26
C ARG A 407 -7.95 -13.68 -9.35
N CYS A 408 -8.39 -13.38 -10.56
CA CYS A 408 -7.72 -13.69 -11.79
C CYS A 408 -7.54 -12.43 -12.63
N SER A 409 -6.49 -12.42 -13.45
CA SER A 409 -6.18 -11.36 -14.39
C SER A 409 -5.72 -11.95 -15.71
N ILE A 410 -5.81 -11.14 -16.77
CA ILE A 410 -5.26 -11.47 -18.09
C ILE A 410 -4.06 -10.57 -18.33
N ASP A 411 -2.91 -11.17 -18.61
CA ASP A 411 -1.71 -10.43 -19.01
C ASP A 411 -2.01 -9.67 -20.32
N ARG A 412 -1.95 -8.32 -20.28
CA ARG A 412 -2.11 -7.46 -21.46
C ARG A 412 -1.02 -7.69 -22.51
N GLY A 413 0.06 -8.35 -22.10
CA GLY A 413 1.28 -8.57 -22.86
C GLY A 413 2.24 -7.40 -22.76
N ASP A 414 3.50 -7.66 -23.10
CA ASP A 414 4.49 -6.60 -23.18
C ASP A 414 4.02 -5.50 -24.16
N PRO A 415 4.07 -4.21 -23.77
CA PRO A 415 3.58 -3.12 -24.62
C PRO A 415 4.28 -2.99 -25.98
N VAL A 416 5.48 -3.55 -26.13
CA VAL A 416 6.28 -3.49 -27.36
C VAL A 416 6.26 -4.83 -28.09
N THR A 417 6.54 -5.94 -27.41
CA THR A 417 6.69 -7.26 -28.07
C THR A 417 5.40 -8.05 -28.11
N THR A 418 4.38 -7.66 -27.34
CA THR A 418 3.12 -8.40 -27.10
C THR A 418 3.29 -9.75 -26.41
N GLU A 419 4.51 -10.07 -25.96
CA GLU A 419 4.82 -11.33 -25.28
C GLU A 419 3.99 -11.49 -24.01
N GLY A 420 3.47 -12.69 -23.79
CA GLY A 420 2.64 -13.04 -22.64
C GLY A 420 1.16 -12.65 -22.75
N ARG A 421 0.76 -11.92 -23.80
CA ARG A 421 -0.62 -11.46 -23.99
C ARG A 421 -1.64 -12.60 -23.94
N GLY A 422 -2.71 -12.42 -23.18
CA GLY A 422 -3.84 -13.36 -23.12
C GLY A 422 -3.68 -14.50 -22.12
N ARG A 423 -2.53 -14.60 -21.44
CA ARG A 423 -2.32 -15.58 -20.36
C ARG A 423 -3.14 -15.19 -19.14
N MET A 424 -3.81 -16.18 -18.53
CA MET A 424 -4.72 -15.97 -17.42
C MET A 424 -4.09 -16.47 -16.13
N PHE A 425 -3.82 -15.56 -15.19
CA PHE A 425 -3.24 -15.86 -13.89
C PHE A 425 -4.33 -15.83 -12.83
N CYS A 426 -4.33 -16.78 -11.91
CA CYS A 426 -5.31 -16.87 -10.84
C CYS A 426 -4.67 -17.24 -9.51
N GLY A 427 -5.16 -16.67 -8.42
CA GLY A 427 -4.93 -17.21 -7.08
C GLY A 427 -6.05 -18.15 -6.68
N ASP A 428 -5.73 -19.41 -6.36
CA ASP A 428 -6.67 -20.41 -5.84
C ASP A 428 -6.40 -20.67 -4.35
N VAL A 429 -7.42 -20.46 -3.52
CA VAL A 429 -7.28 -20.53 -2.06
C VAL A 429 -7.28 -21.98 -1.60
N GLY A 430 -6.24 -22.34 -0.86
CA GLY A 430 -6.01 -23.67 -0.31
C GLY A 430 -6.96 -24.12 0.80
N GLN A 431 -6.94 -25.42 1.11
CA GLN A 431 -7.74 -25.98 2.19
C GLN A 431 -7.09 -25.83 3.57
N ASN A 432 -5.83 -26.22 3.71
CA ASN A 432 -5.11 -26.32 4.98
C ASN A 432 -3.58 -26.21 4.86
N LYS A 433 -2.99 -26.47 3.70
CA LYS A 433 -1.55 -26.64 3.55
C LYS A 433 -0.92 -25.62 2.63
N TYR A 434 -1.49 -25.39 1.46
CA TYR A 434 -0.86 -24.59 0.41
C TYR A 434 -1.86 -23.67 -0.26
N GLU A 435 -1.43 -22.45 -0.48
CA GLU A 435 -2.05 -21.52 -1.41
C GLU A 435 -1.33 -21.61 -2.77
N GLU A 436 -2.03 -21.34 -3.86
CA GLU A 436 -1.49 -21.58 -5.20
C GLU A 436 -1.80 -20.47 -6.22
N ILE A 437 -0.86 -20.26 -7.14
CA ILE A 437 -1.00 -19.41 -8.31
C ILE A 437 -0.98 -20.31 -9.55
N ASP A 438 -2.02 -20.19 -10.36
CA ASP A 438 -2.25 -21.02 -11.54
C ASP A 438 -2.23 -20.20 -12.83
N LEU A 439 -1.75 -20.84 -13.90
CA LEU A 439 -1.92 -20.38 -15.27
C LEU A 439 -3.08 -21.14 -15.92
N ILE A 440 -4.17 -20.43 -16.23
CA ILE A 440 -5.42 -21.06 -16.67
C ILE A 440 -5.40 -21.36 -18.16
N VAL A 441 -5.57 -22.64 -18.50
CA VAL A 441 -5.55 -23.16 -19.87
C VAL A 441 -6.84 -23.90 -20.20
N LYS A 442 -7.16 -23.91 -21.49
CA LYS A 442 -8.34 -24.56 -22.04
C LYS A 442 -8.32 -26.07 -21.77
N GLY A 443 -9.37 -26.55 -21.11
CA GLY A 443 -9.53 -27.96 -20.76
C GLY A 443 -8.74 -28.40 -19.52
N GLY A 444 -8.01 -27.46 -18.86
CA GLY A 444 -7.15 -27.78 -17.72
C GLY A 444 -7.92 -28.34 -16.52
N ASN A 445 -7.30 -29.31 -15.85
CA ASN A 445 -7.71 -29.82 -14.55
C ASN A 445 -6.73 -29.33 -13.48
N TYR A 446 -7.15 -28.49 -12.54
CA TYR A 446 -6.27 -27.96 -11.48
C TYR A 446 -6.19 -28.88 -10.25
N GLY A 447 -6.70 -30.11 -10.39
CA GLY A 447 -6.43 -31.19 -9.47
C GLY A 447 -7.26 -31.17 -8.19
N TRP A 448 -7.87 -30.07 -7.75
CA TRP A 448 -8.71 -30.06 -6.56
C TRP A 448 -9.95 -30.96 -6.75
N ARG A 449 -10.32 -31.84 -5.81
CA ARG A 449 -9.75 -32.02 -4.45
C ARG A 449 -8.71 -33.13 -4.30
N ALA A 450 -8.17 -33.66 -5.40
CA ALA A 450 -7.10 -34.64 -5.36
C ALA A 450 -5.78 -34.02 -4.86
N LYS A 451 -5.45 -32.82 -5.33
CA LYS A 451 -4.26 -32.06 -4.94
C LYS A 451 -4.59 -30.71 -4.33
N GLU A 452 -3.61 -30.18 -3.61
CA GLU A 452 -3.58 -28.85 -3.00
C GLU A 452 -2.13 -28.36 -3.11
N GLY A 453 -1.87 -27.38 -3.97
CA GLY A 453 -0.51 -27.06 -4.41
C GLY A 453 0.18 -28.28 -5.02
N PHE A 454 1.46 -28.46 -4.71
CA PHE A 454 2.23 -29.64 -5.14
C PHE A 454 1.96 -30.91 -4.32
N SER A 455 1.00 -30.90 -3.39
CA SER A 455 0.77 -31.99 -2.44
C SER A 455 -0.54 -32.73 -2.68
N CYS A 456 -0.53 -34.05 -2.50
CA CYS A 456 -1.77 -34.83 -2.48
C CYS A 456 -2.62 -34.47 -1.25
N TYR A 457 -3.87 -34.08 -1.49
CA TYR A 457 -4.91 -33.93 -0.47
C TYR A 457 -5.67 -35.25 -0.29
N ASP A 458 -6.43 -35.68 -1.30
CA ASP A 458 -7.07 -37.00 -1.33
C ASP A 458 -6.12 -38.01 -1.97
N ARG A 459 -5.47 -38.83 -1.13
CA ARG A 459 -4.47 -39.81 -1.60
C ARG A 459 -5.03 -40.79 -2.64
N LYS A 460 -6.31 -41.14 -2.57
CA LYS A 460 -6.91 -42.11 -3.53
C LYS A 460 -7.10 -41.47 -4.90
N LEU A 461 -7.53 -40.22 -4.93
CA LEU A 461 -7.72 -39.48 -6.19
C LEU A 461 -6.38 -39.03 -6.77
N CYS A 462 -5.44 -38.58 -5.93
CA CYS A 462 -4.13 -38.10 -6.35
C CYS A 462 -3.26 -39.18 -6.98
N GLN A 463 -3.43 -40.45 -6.57
CA GLN A 463 -2.69 -41.59 -7.14
C GLN A 463 -3.32 -42.12 -8.44
N ASN A 464 -4.46 -41.58 -8.86
CA ASN A 464 -5.08 -41.97 -10.11
C ASN A 464 -4.31 -41.37 -11.29
N SER A 465 -3.73 -42.23 -12.14
CA SER A 465 -2.99 -41.81 -13.32
C SER A 465 -3.84 -41.07 -14.36
N SER A 466 -5.17 -41.12 -14.26
CA SER A 466 -6.11 -40.41 -15.14
C SER A 466 -6.45 -38.98 -14.67
N LEU A 467 -5.84 -38.49 -13.58
CA LEU A 467 -6.12 -37.15 -13.05
C LEU A 467 -5.72 -36.05 -14.05
N ASP A 468 -4.57 -36.22 -14.74
CA ASP A 468 -4.04 -35.30 -15.75
C ASP A 468 -4.08 -33.83 -15.31
N ASP A 469 -3.57 -33.58 -14.09
CA ASP A 469 -3.64 -32.25 -13.50
C ASP A 469 -2.54 -31.31 -14.00
N VAL A 470 -2.92 -30.05 -14.18
CA VAL A 470 -2.02 -28.92 -14.40
C VAL A 470 -1.56 -28.43 -13.04
N LEU A 471 -0.25 -28.45 -12.81
CA LEU A 471 0.34 -27.97 -11.57
C LEU A 471 0.38 -26.43 -11.53
N PRO A 472 0.30 -25.83 -10.33
CA PRO A 472 0.45 -24.39 -10.18
C PRO A 472 1.85 -23.93 -10.56
N ILE A 473 1.96 -22.70 -11.07
CA ILE A 473 3.25 -22.08 -11.36
C ILE A 473 4.00 -21.69 -10.08
N PHE A 474 3.27 -21.51 -8.99
CA PHE A 474 3.82 -21.25 -7.66
C PHE A 474 2.84 -21.70 -6.59
N ALA A 475 3.36 -22.31 -5.52
CA ALA A 475 2.55 -22.63 -4.34
C ALA A 475 3.36 -22.38 -3.06
N TYR A 476 2.70 -21.87 -2.03
CA TYR A 476 3.35 -21.53 -0.76
C TYR A 476 2.57 -22.05 0.45
N PRO A 477 3.26 -22.48 1.51
CA PRO A 477 2.60 -23.14 2.64
C PRO A 477 1.87 -22.15 3.58
N HIS A 478 0.89 -22.66 4.32
CA HIS A 478 0.08 -21.88 5.29
C HIS A 478 0.85 -21.18 6.42
N LYS A 479 2.14 -21.49 6.58
CA LYS A 479 3.06 -20.78 7.47
C LYS A 479 3.47 -19.40 6.93
N LEU A 480 3.41 -19.19 5.61
CA LEU A 480 3.74 -17.91 4.95
C LEU A 480 2.48 -17.04 4.78
N GLY A 481 1.39 -17.62 4.27
CA GLY A 481 0.08 -16.97 4.12
C GLY A 481 -1.02 -18.02 3.98
N LYS A 482 -2.29 -17.67 4.16
CA LYS A 482 -3.41 -18.64 4.32
C LYS A 482 -4.61 -18.39 3.41
N SER A 483 -4.49 -17.41 2.52
CA SER A 483 -5.56 -17.05 1.59
C SER A 483 -4.94 -16.18 0.51
N VAL A 484 -4.49 -16.82 -0.56
CA VAL A 484 -3.97 -16.08 -1.71
C VAL A 484 -5.08 -15.24 -2.32
N THR A 485 -4.78 -13.97 -2.54
CA THR A 485 -5.73 -13.06 -3.17
C THR A 485 -5.72 -13.22 -4.69
N GLY A 486 -4.56 -13.54 -5.27
CA GLY A 486 -4.28 -13.39 -6.70
C GLY A 486 -3.63 -12.03 -7.00
N GLY A 487 -3.40 -11.73 -8.28
CA GLY A 487 -2.60 -10.57 -8.68
C GLY A 487 -2.66 -10.26 -10.18
N TYR A 488 -1.75 -9.40 -10.63
CA TYR A 488 -1.62 -8.95 -12.02
C TYR A 488 -0.17 -8.94 -12.47
N ILE A 489 0.07 -9.23 -13.75
CA ILE A 489 1.32 -8.87 -14.41
C ILE A 489 1.31 -7.35 -14.60
N TYR A 490 2.27 -6.63 -14.03
CA TYR A 490 2.37 -5.19 -14.24
C TYR A 490 2.74 -4.89 -15.70
N ARG A 491 1.86 -4.16 -16.39
CA ARG A 491 2.03 -3.65 -17.76
C ARG A 491 1.80 -2.14 -17.86
N GLY A 492 1.87 -1.45 -16.72
CA GLY A 492 1.70 0.00 -16.64
C GLY A 492 2.84 0.76 -17.31
N CYS A 493 2.55 2.00 -17.65
CA CYS A 493 3.51 2.86 -18.35
C CYS A 493 4.48 3.54 -17.38
N GLN A 494 4.03 3.90 -16.17
CA GLN A 494 4.74 4.85 -15.31
C GLN A 494 5.94 4.24 -14.57
N MET A 495 5.94 2.94 -14.28
CA MET A 495 6.98 2.25 -13.49
C MET A 495 7.70 1.19 -14.34
N PRO A 496 8.71 1.57 -15.15
CA PRO A 496 9.35 0.65 -16.11
C PRO A 496 9.97 -0.60 -15.47
N ASN A 497 10.50 -0.49 -14.25
CA ASN A 497 11.17 -1.60 -13.58
C ASN A 497 10.19 -2.73 -13.18
N LEU A 498 8.90 -2.41 -13.05
CA LEU A 498 7.88 -3.39 -12.68
C LEU A 498 7.37 -4.20 -13.88
N ASN A 499 7.67 -3.80 -15.13
CA ASN A 499 7.15 -4.48 -16.32
C ASN A 499 7.47 -5.99 -16.31
N GLY A 500 6.42 -6.80 -16.46
CA GLY A 500 6.50 -8.25 -16.50
C GLY A 500 6.55 -8.94 -15.12
N LEU A 501 6.52 -8.21 -14.01
CA LEU A 501 6.35 -8.81 -12.68
C LEU A 501 4.89 -9.18 -12.43
N TYR A 502 4.62 -10.43 -12.07
CA TYR A 502 3.34 -10.83 -11.50
C TYR A 502 3.31 -10.44 -10.03
N ILE A 503 2.61 -9.36 -9.68
CA ILE A 503 2.49 -8.88 -8.31
C ILE A 503 1.16 -9.34 -7.72
N PHE A 504 1.22 -10.03 -6.60
CA PHE A 504 0.08 -10.65 -5.93
C PHE A 504 0.20 -10.52 -4.41
N GLY A 505 -0.85 -10.90 -3.69
CA GLY A 505 -0.87 -10.79 -2.24
C GLY A 505 -1.63 -11.91 -1.56
N ASP A 506 -1.56 -11.89 -0.23
CA ASP A 506 -2.26 -12.83 0.64
C ASP A 506 -3.12 -12.07 1.65
N PHE A 507 -4.42 -12.39 1.67
CA PHE A 507 -5.42 -11.70 2.48
C PHE A 507 -5.16 -11.83 3.99
N MET A 508 -4.72 -13.00 4.46
CA MET A 508 -4.60 -13.28 5.91
C MET A 508 -3.30 -12.77 6.53
N SER A 509 -2.20 -12.81 5.77
CA SER A 509 -0.89 -12.34 6.22
C SER A 509 -0.65 -10.86 5.89
N GLY A 510 -1.27 -10.37 4.82
CA GLY A 510 -1.00 -9.05 4.26
C GLY A 510 0.31 -8.98 3.48
N ARG A 511 0.93 -10.13 3.16
CA ARG A 511 2.16 -10.16 2.34
C ARG A 511 1.86 -9.72 0.91
N LEU A 512 2.77 -8.95 0.35
CA LEU A 512 2.86 -8.66 -1.07
C LEU A 512 4.06 -9.42 -1.63
N MET A 513 3.88 -10.06 -2.77
CA MET A 513 4.86 -10.95 -3.37
C MET A 513 4.91 -10.70 -4.87
N SER A 514 6.00 -11.12 -5.51
CA SER A 514 6.10 -11.12 -6.96
C SER A 514 6.67 -12.41 -7.51
N LEU A 515 6.26 -12.73 -8.75
CA LEU A 515 6.88 -13.75 -9.58
C LEU A 515 7.41 -13.11 -10.87
N ARG A 516 8.62 -13.49 -11.27
CA ARG A 516 9.20 -13.16 -12.58
C ARG A 516 9.50 -14.44 -13.33
N GLU A 517 8.95 -14.55 -14.54
CA GLU A 517 9.25 -15.69 -15.41
C GLU A 517 10.63 -15.51 -16.05
N ASN A 518 11.44 -16.55 -16.00
CA ASN A 518 12.58 -16.70 -16.88
C ASN A 518 12.10 -17.33 -18.19
N VAL A 519 11.91 -16.51 -19.22
CA VAL A 519 11.38 -16.93 -20.52
C VAL A 519 12.22 -18.00 -21.24
N ILE A 520 13.50 -18.17 -20.85
CA ILE A 520 14.38 -19.18 -21.43
C ILE A 520 14.15 -20.55 -20.77
N THR A 521 13.98 -20.58 -19.45
CA THR A 521 13.84 -21.85 -18.69
C THR A 521 12.39 -22.22 -18.39
N GLY A 522 11.47 -21.27 -18.42
CA GLY A 522 10.09 -21.40 -17.95
C GLY A 522 9.95 -21.39 -16.42
N GLU A 523 11.04 -21.17 -15.67
CA GLU A 523 11.01 -21.13 -14.22
C GLU A 523 10.56 -19.76 -13.70
N TRP A 524 9.84 -19.76 -12.58
CA TRP A 524 9.36 -18.55 -11.92
C TRP A 524 10.24 -18.20 -10.72
N GLN A 525 10.90 -17.05 -10.78
CA GLN A 525 11.64 -16.48 -9.66
C GLN A 525 10.67 -15.78 -8.72
N TYR A 526 10.76 -16.12 -7.44
CA TYR A 526 9.95 -15.53 -6.38
C TYR A 526 10.72 -14.45 -5.62
N ASN A 527 10.06 -13.33 -5.34
CA ASN A 527 10.55 -12.29 -4.44
C ASN A 527 9.43 -11.81 -3.52
N GLU A 528 9.77 -11.50 -2.27
CA GLU A 528 8.91 -10.72 -1.39
C GLU A 528 8.90 -9.26 -1.84
N ILE A 529 7.80 -8.55 -1.58
CA ILE A 529 7.70 -7.10 -1.75
C ILE A 529 7.59 -6.47 -0.38
N CYS A 530 8.50 -5.56 -0.08
CA CYS A 530 8.59 -4.83 1.17
C CYS A 530 8.29 -3.35 0.94
N MET A 531 7.74 -2.71 1.97
CA MET A 531 7.58 -1.26 1.93
C MET A 531 8.92 -0.59 2.21
N GLY A 532 9.33 0.32 1.34
CA GLY A 532 10.55 1.10 1.50
C GLY A 532 10.59 1.79 2.86
N ARG A 533 11.68 1.60 3.59
CA ARG A 533 11.87 2.18 4.93
C ARG A 533 12.56 3.55 4.85
N ASP A 534 12.61 4.24 5.98
CA ASP A 534 13.36 5.48 6.15
C ASP A 534 13.01 6.58 5.12
N GLN A 535 13.98 7.11 4.39
CA GLN A 535 13.78 8.21 3.44
C GLN A 535 13.12 7.79 2.12
N THR A 536 13.05 6.50 1.80
CA THR A 536 12.56 5.99 0.51
C THR A 536 11.10 6.37 0.23
N CYS A 537 10.21 6.23 1.21
CA CYS A 537 8.79 6.56 1.06
C CYS A 537 8.35 7.78 1.88
N ARG A 538 9.29 8.60 2.38
CA ARG A 538 8.95 9.81 3.18
C ARG A 538 8.51 11.00 2.33
N PHE A 539 8.64 10.90 1.02
CA PHE A 539 8.26 11.98 0.10
C PHE A 539 6.74 12.24 0.09
N PRO A 540 6.32 13.49 -0.17
CA PRO A 540 4.91 13.84 -0.26
C PRO A 540 4.10 12.88 -1.14
N LYS A 541 2.98 12.38 -0.61
CA LYS A 541 2.03 11.43 -1.22
C LYS A 541 2.48 9.97 -1.29
N LEU A 542 3.75 9.68 -0.99
CA LEU A 542 4.19 8.30 -0.80
C LEU A 542 3.98 7.88 0.65
N ILE A 543 3.63 6.62 0.85
CA ILE A 543 3.49 5.98 2.15
C ILE A 543 4.15 4.60 2.11
N ASN A 544 4.51 4.09 3.29
CA ASN A 544 5.13 2.78 3.49
C ASN A 544 4.29 1.86 4.41
N SER A 545 3.03 2.21 4.62
CA SER A 545 2.07 1.42 5.39
C SER A 545 0.84 1.14 4.56
N TYR A 546 0.19 0.02 4.86
CA TYR A 546 -1.12 -0.32 4.32
C TYR A 546 -1.85 -1.24 5.30
N TYR A 547 -3.16 -1.37 5.09
CA TYR A 547 -3.95 -2.28 5.90
C TYR A 547 -3.70 -3.73 5.54
N LYS A 548 -3.60 -4.57 6.57
CA LYS A 548 -3.25 -5.98 6.47
C LYS A 548 -4.10 -6.80 5.49
N TYR A 549 -5.42 -6.65 5.48
CA TYR A 549 -6.28 -7.54 4.70
C TYR A 549 -6.34 -7.11 3.24
N ILE A 550 -5.50 -7.69 2.38
CA ILE A 550 -5.48 -7.46 0.93
C ILE A 550 -6.65 -8.21 0.28
N ILE A 551 -7.73 -7.49 -0.04
CA ILE A 551 -8.98 -8.05 -0.55
C ILE A 551 -8.89 -8.34 -2.05
N SER A 552 -8.23 -7.49 -2.83
CA SER A 552 -8.27 -7.60 -4.29
C SER A 552 -7.13 -6.83 -4.95
N PHE A 553 -6.92 -7.06 -6.25
CA PHE A 553 -6.03 -6.29 -7.11
C PHE A 553 -6.80 -5.75 -8.30
N ALA A 554 -6.29 -4.68 -8.90
CA ALA A 554 -6.86 -4.06 -10.08
C ALA A 554 -5.81 -3.29 -10.85
N GLU A 555 -6.05 -3.09 -12.14
CA GLU A 555 -5.33 -2.12 -12.96
C GLU A 555 -6.24 -0.97 -13.37
N ASP A 556 -5.66 0.21 -13.62
CA ASP A 556 -6.36 1.28 -14.33
C ASP A 556 -6.26 1.10 -15.85
N GLU A 557 -6.93 1.97 -16.60
CA GLU A 557 -6.94 1.94 -18.06
C GLU A 557 -5.55 2.11 -18.69
N ALA A 558 -4.58 2.66 -17.94
CA ALA A 558 -3.19 2.79 -18.38
C ALA A 558 -2.29 1.62 -17.96
N GLY A 559 -2.86 0.60 -17.31
CA GLY A 559 -2.15 -0.58 -16.80
C GLY A 559 -1.41 -0.34 -15.47
N GLU A 560 -1.61 0.81 -14.82
CA GLU A 560 -1.03 1.03 -13.49
C GLU A 560 -1.69 0.11 -12.48
N LEU A 561 -0.91 -0.42 -11.53
CA LEU A 561 -1.36 -1.46 -10.62
C LEU A 561 -1.79 -0.91 -9.26
N TYR A 562 -2.90 -1.46 -8.78
CA TYR A 562 -3.54 -1.13 -7.52
C TYR A 562 -3.88 -2.39 -6.75
N PHE A 563 -3.96 -2.26 -5.42
CA PHE A 563 -4.60 -3.25 -4.58
C PHE A 563 -5.58 -2.61 -3.61
N LEU A 564 -6.58 -3.39 -3.24
CA LEU A 564 -7.69 -3.01 -2.39
C LEU A 564 -7.47 -3.73 -1.06
N ALA A 565 -7.47 -2.99 0.03
CA ALA A 565 -7.25 -3.56 1.35
C ALA A 565 -8.17 -2.96 2.41
N THR A 566 -8.28 -3.62 3.56
CA THR A 566 -9.06 -3.12 4.69
C THR A 566 -8.43 -3.43 6.03
N GLY A 567 -8.67 -2.56 7.02
CA GLY A 567 -8.34 -2.85 8.41
C GLY A 567 -9.34 -3.78 9.11
N VAL A 568 -10.57 -3.91 8.57
CA VAL A 568 -11.64 -4.72 9.16
C VAL A 568 -12.39 -5.45 8.03
N PRO A 569 -12.22 -6.78 7.86
CA PRO A 569 -12.76 -7.54 6.74
C PRO A 569 -14.24 -7.87 6.94
N SER A 570 -15.08 -6.83 6.94
CA SER A 570 -16.53 -6.91 7.15
C SER A 570 -17.24 -6.04 6.12
N ALA A 571 -18.30 -6.58 5.50
CA ALA A 571 -19.09 -5.89 4.47
C ALA A 571 -19.66 -4.53 4.91
N THR A 572 -19.79 -4.29 6.22
CA THR A 572 -20.41 -3.05 6.75
C THR A 572 -19.39 -2.03 7.27
N ALA A 573 -18.15 -2.45 7.55
CA ALA A 573 -17.11 -1.60 8.11
C ALA A 573 -16.50 -0.67 7.05
N ARG A 574 -16.41 0.64 7.35
CA ARG A 574 -15.81 1.64 6.44
C ARG A 574 -14.29 1.76 6.60
N GLY A 575 -13.61 0.62 6.61
CA GLY A 575 -12.15 0.53 6.78
C GLY A 575 -11.38 0.25 5.49
N GLY A 576 -12.04 0.27 4.33
CA GLY A 576 -11.44 -0.07 3.04
C GLY A 576 -10.69 1.09 2.40
N VAL A 577 -9.58 0.77 1.76
CA VAL A 577 -8.65 1.69 1.07
C VAL A 577 -8.15 1.05 -0.21
N ILE A 578 -7.85 1.87 -1.21
CA ILE A 578 -7.19 1.48 -2.45
C ILE A 578 -5.82 2.14 -2.50
N TYR A 579 -4.79 1.34 -2.76
CA TYR A 579 -3.40 1.76 -2.85
C TYR A 579 -2.90 1.54 -4.28
N LYS A 580 -2.25 2.56 -4.84
CA LYS A 580 -1.45 2.43 -6.06
C LYS A 580 -0.05 1.98 -5.68
N ILE A 581 0.51 1.03 -6.41
CA ILE A 581 1.90 0.57 -6.25
C ILE A 581 2.84 1.52 -7.02
N VAL A 582 3.92 1.96 -6.36
CA VAL A 582 4.89 2.91 -6.90
C VAL A 582 6.31 2.38 -6.70
N ASP A 583 7.09 2.31 -7.77
CA ASP A 583 8.55 2.18 -7.69
C ASP A 583 9.13 3.59 -7.48
N PRO A 584 9.71 3.88 -6.30
CA PRO A 584 10.32 5.19 -6.06
C PRO A 584 11.58 5.40 -6.91
N SER A 585 12.21 4.34 -7.44
CA SER A 585 13.55 4.32 -8.03
C SER A 585 13.62 4.85 -9.46
N ARG A 586 12.57 4.63 -10.24
CA ARG A 586 12.51 5.08 -11.63
C ARG A 586 11.08 5.28 -12.10
N ARG A 587 10.85 6.40 -12.79
CA ARG A 587 9.63 6.62 -13.57
C ARG A 587 9.90 6.66 -15.06
N ALA A 588 8.83 6.55 -15.84
CA ALA A 588 8.85 6.94 -17.23
C ALA A 588 9.12 8.45 -17.41
N PRO A 589 9.87 8.87 -18.45
CA PRO A 589 10.15 10.27 -18.69
C PRO A 589 8.86 11.07 -18.91
N PRO A 590 8.85 12.38 -18.53
CA PRO A 590 7.73 13.28 -18.79
C PRO A 590 7.23 13.18 -20.23
N GLY A 591 5.91 13.30 -20.38
CA GLY A 591 5.23 13.14 -21.66
C GLY A 591 5.09 11.70 -22.17
N LYS A 592 5.83 10.69 -21.66
CA LYS A 592 5.74 9.29 -22.16
C LYS A 592 4.41 8.65 -21.79
N CYS A 593 4.00 8.83 -20.54
CA CYS A 593 2.75 8.30 -20.02
C CYS A 593 1.71 9.41 -19.85
N SER A 594 1.75 10.43 -20.71
CA SER A 594 0.79 11.53 -20.64
C SER A 594 -0.57 11.05 -21.14
N ILE A 595 -1.49 10.93 -20.19
CA ILE A 595 -2.88 10.59 -20.46
C ILE A 595 -3.66 11.90 -20.58
N LYS A 596 -4.45 12.04 -21.64
CA LYS A 596 -5.46 13.09 -21.78
C LYS A 596 -6.85 12.45 -21.70
N PRO A 597 -7.44 12.34 -20.50
CA PRO A 597 -8.72 11.66 -20.34
C PRO A 597 -9.83 12.36 -21.14
N SER A 598 -10.67 11.56 -21.78
CA SER A 598 -11.88 12.04 -22.45
C SER A 598 -12.84 12.67 -21.43
N PRO A 599 -13.52 13.78 -21.76
CA PRO A 599 -14.43 14.44 -20.84
C PRO A 599 -15.59 13.52 -20.40
N VAL A 600 -15.86 13.52 -19.10
CA VAL A 600 -16.99 12.79 -18.51
C VAL A 600 -18.11 13.77 -18.20
N LYS A 601 -19.33 13.47 -18.70
CA LYS A 601 -20.53 14.21 -18.29
C LYS A 601 -20.90 13.79 -16.87
N ILE A 602 -20.93 14.73 -15.93
CA ILE A 602 -21.19 14.45 -14.52
C ILE A 602 -22.58 14.93 -14.14
N LYS A 603 -23.36 14.08 -13.49
CA LYS A 603 -24.62 14.44 -12.84
C LYS A 603 -24.54 14.13 -11.36
N GLY A 604 -24.65 15.16 -10.51
CA GLY A 604 -24.52 15.02 -9.06
C GLY A 604 -23.37 15.85 -8.50
N LYS A 605 -23.04 15.63 -7.23
CA LYS A 605 -21.92 16.31 -6.56
C LYS A 605 -20.65 15.47 -6.70
N LEU A 606 -19.53 16.17 -6.81
CA LEU A 606 -18.21 15.56 -6.71
C LEU A 606 -17.73 15.58 -5.28
N ILE A 607 -17.16 14.45 -4.85
CA ILE A 607 -16.48 14.29 -3.58
C ILE A 607 -14.99 14.20 -3.90
N HIS A 608 -14.25 15.24 -3.56
CA HIS A 608 -12.81 15.26 -3.77
C HIS A 608 -12.11 14.28 -2.83
N PHE A 609 -11.15 13.55 -3.37
CA PHE A 609 -10.35 12.62 -2.60
C PHE A 609 -9.30 13.37 -1.77
N HIS A 610 -9.20 12.98 -0.51
CA HIS A 610 -8.16 13.43 0.41
C HIS A 610 -7.58 12.19 1.09
N PRO A 611 -6.27 11.94 0.96
CA PRO A 611 -5.63 10.82 1.63
C PRO A 611 -5.72 10.99 3.15
N LYS A 612 -5.91 9.89 3.86
CA LYS A 612 -5.98 9.88 5.34
C LYS A 612 -4.63 9.59 5.96
N GLU A 613 -3.85 8.71 5.33
CA GLU A 613 -2.47 8.46 5.71
C GLU A 613 -1.62 9.58 5.10
N ALA A 614 -1.44 10.65 5.87
CA ALA A 614 -0.42 11.63 5.58
C ALA A 614 0.97 11.01 5.85
N PRO A 615 2.03 11.38 5.12
CA PRO A 615 3.39 11.00 5.50
C PRO A 615 3.61 11.42 6.96
N ASP A 616 4.04 10.48 7.79
CA ASP A 616 4.12 10.64 9.24
C ASP A 616 5.18 11.70 9.62
N HIS A 617 4.76 12.96 9.73
CA HIS A 617 5.63 14.11 10.04
C HIS A 617 5.52 14.59 11.50
N ARG A 618 5.12 13.74 12.45
CA ARG A 618 5.12 14.13 13.87
C ARG A 618 6.15 13.36 14.67
N MET A 619 7.35 13.94 14.78
CA MET A 619 7.95 14.33 16.07
C MET A 619 9.40 14.84 15.90
N THR A 620 9.62 16.16 16.02
CA THR A 620 10.72 16.77 16.81
C THR A 620 10.57 18.29 16.79
N THR A 621 10.32 18.91 17.94
CA THR A 621 10.65 20.33 18.15
C THR A 621 11.50 20.45 19.41
N ALA A 622 12.78 20.73 19.20
CA ALA A 622 13.74 21.08 20.23
C ALA A 622 13.42 22.46 20.83
N TRP A 623 13.58 22.59 22.15
CA TRP A 623 13.52 23.88 22.85
C TRP A 623 14.95 24.38 23.16
N PRO A 624 15.21 25.71 23.08
CA PRO A 624 16.55 26.27 23.23
C PRO A 624 16.94 26.49 24.71
N PRO A 625 18.25 26.71 25.00
CA PRO A 625 18.81 26.59 26.35
C PRO A 625 18.79 27.92 27.10
N TYR A 626 18.60 27.92 28.43
CA TYR A 626 18.96 29.06 29.25
C TYR A 626 19.58 28.69 30.60
N PHE A 627 20.56 29.52 30.93
CA PHE A 627 21.52 29.44 32.02
C PHE A 627 20.92 29.55 33.42
N SER A 628 21.70 29.01 34.35
CA SER A 628 21.59 28.99 35.81
C SER A 628 21.43 30.36 36.47
N GLN A 629 20.70 30.43 37.59
CA GLN A 629 21.28 30.67 38.92
C GLN A 629 20.25 30.53 40.05
N THR A 630 20.79 30.22 41.22
CA THR A 630 20.22 29.66 42.46
C THR A 630 19.45 30.65 43.36
N PRO A 631 18.73 30.15 44.39
CA PRO A 631 17.66 30.86 45.09
C PRO A 631 17.99 31.29 46.54
N LEU A 632 17.20 32.23 47.08
CA LEU A 632 17.04 32.42 48.53
C LEU A 632 15.56 32.67 48.92
N VAL A 633 15.19 32.00 50.00
CA VAL A 633 13.93 31.85 50.79
C VAL A 633 13.69 33.14 51.65
N PRO A 634 12.58 33.46 52.40
CA PRO A 634 11.39 32.69 52.86
C PRO A 634 9.97 33.37 52.85
N SER A 635 8.94 32.50 52.89
CA SER A 635 7.73 32.41 53.75
C SER A 635 6.80 33.58 54.20
N TYR A 636 5.49 33.24 54.18
CA TYR A 636 4.37 33.49 55.14
C TYR A 636 3.16 34.42 54.76
N ARG A 637 1.98 33.75 54.75
CA ARG A 637 0.62 34.12 55.24
C ARG A 637 -0.35 35.08 54.49
N SER A 638 -1.43 34.43 54.00
CA SER A 638 -2.87 34.64 54.26
C SER A 638 -3.73 35.72 53.55
N ARG A 639 -4.81 35.20 52.92
CA ARG A 639 -6.22 35.67 52.78
C ARG A 639 -6.54 36.88 51.88
N GLY A 640 -7.45 36.66 50.92
CA GLY A 640 -8.28 37.70 50.30
C GLY A 640 -8.85 37.31 48.93
N ARG A 641 -10.19 37.29 48.79
CA ARG A 641 -10.94 36.97 47.56
C ARG A 641 -10.94 38.14 46.56
N GLY A 642 -10.88 37.84 45.25
CA GLY A 642 -11.24 38.82 44.20
C GLY A 642 -10.88 38.42 42.76
N ARG A 643 -11.91 38.06 41.98
CA ARG A 643 -12.11 38.16 40.52
C ARG A 643 -10.94 38.02 39.52
N GLY A 644 -11.12 37.08 38.59
CA GLY A 644 -11.12 37.38 37.15
C GLY A 644 -9.78 37.30 36.39
N GLN A 645 -9.74 36.33 35.47
CA GLN A 645 -8.92 36.24 34.24
C GLN A 645 -7.40 36.08 34.38
N GLY A 646 -6.89 35.01 33.79
CA GLY A 646 -5.46 34.81 33.55
C GLY A 646 -5.10 33.33 33.46
N TYR A 647 -4.91 32.85 32.23
CA TYR A 647 -4.33 31.55 31.92
C TYR A 647 -3.12 31.23 32.82
N LYS A 648 -3.17 30.10 33.55
CA LYS A 648 -2.00 29.49 34.17
C LYS A 648 -1.77 28.10 33.59
N ARG A 649 -0.75 28.04 32.73
CA ARG A 649 0.02 26.84 32.39
C ARG A 649 0.46 26.16 33.68
N VAL A 650 0.04 24.91 33.88
CA VAL A 650 0.67 23.96 34.79
C VAL A 650 1.67 23.15 33.97
N ARG A 651 2.96 23.29 34.26
CA ARG A 651 3.98 22.29 33.89
C ARG A 651 4.05 21.30 35.06
N GLU A 652 3.46 20.11 34.92
CA GLU A 652 3.85 18.93 35.70
C GLU A 652 4.84 18.13 34.85
N GLY A 653 6.08 17.99 35.31
CA GLY A 653 6.91 16.86 34.93
C GLY A 653 6.34 15.62 35.63
N TRP A 654 5.89 14.64 34.84
CA TRP A 654 5.29 13.44 35.39
C TRP A 654 6.36 12.57 36.04
N ARG A 655 6.49 12.63 37.37
CA ARG A 655 6.94 11.46 38.13
C ARG A 655 5.89 10.37 37.88
N LEU A 656 6.31 9.23 37.29
CA LEU A 656 5.44 8.06 37.14
C LEU A 656 4.83 7.72 38.50
N ARG A 657 3.50 7.84 38.60
CA ARG A 657 2.77 7.64 39.85
C ARG A 657 2.59 6.14 40.07
N VAL A 658 2.63 5.69 41.32
CA VAL A 658 2.29 4.30 41.66
C VAL A 658 0.87 4.00 41.14
N GLY A 659 0.71 2.92 40.38
CA GLY A 659 -0.53 2.54 39.71
C GLY A 659 -0.69 3.07 38.28
N SER A 660 0.31 3.76 37.72
CA SER A 660 0.35 4.10 36.28
C SER A 660 0.45 2.82 35.45
N VAL A 661 -0.25 2.78 34.32
CA VAL A 661 -0.22 1.64 33.40
C VAL A 661 0.44 2.02 32.07
N ARG A 662 0.98 1.03 31.36
CA ARG A 662 1.43 1.14 29.98
C ARG A 662 1.06 -0.13 29.21
N LEU A 663 0.99 -0.01 27.89
CA LEU A 663 0.92 -1.16 27.00
C LEU A 663 2.31 -1.37 26.41
N VAL A 664 2.80 -2.61 26.49
CA VAL A 664 4.04 -3.01 25.84
C VAL A 664 3.66 -3.90 24.66
N SER A 665 4.02 -3.46 23.46
CA SER A 665 3.76 -4.16 22.20
C SER A 665 5.07 -4.36 21.46
N ALA A 666 5.31 -5.58 20.95
CA ALA A 666 6.46 -5.86 20.09
C ALA A 666 6.46 -4.99 18.82
N GLU A 667 5.28 -4.58 18.37
CA GLU A 667 5.06 -3.72 17.20
C GLU A 667 5.02 -2.22 17.56
N GLY A 668 5.23 -1.84 18.83
CA GLY A 668 5.23 -0.45 19.28
C GLY A 668 3.86 0.26 19.25
N LEU A 669 2.77 -0.49 19.09
CA LEU A 669 1.41 0.06 18.98
C LEU A 669 0.95 0.71 20.30
N PRO A 670 0.38 1.94 20.27
CA PRO A 670 -0.02 2.66 21.49
C PRO A 670 -1.39 2.24 22.03
N ASP A 671 -2.23 1.59 21.23
CA ASP A 671 -3.62 1.21 21.56
C ASP A 671 -3.75 -0.25 22.04
N ARG A 672 -2.70 -1.07 21.88
CA ARG A 672 -2.74 -2.49 22.27
C ARG A 672 -1.40 -2.99 22.75
N GLY A 673 -1.43 -3.91 23.69
CA GLY A 673 -0.23 -4.61 24.14
C GLY A 673 -0.45 -5.34 25.46
N ARG A 674 0.61 -5.98 25.95
CA ARG A 674 0.68 -6.50 27.32
C ARG A 674 0.54 -5.36 28.32
N VAL A 675 -0.29 -5.56 29.34
CA VAL A 675 -0.51 -4.56 30.39
C VAL A 675 0.62 -4.64 31.42
N GLU A 676 1.29 -3.52 31.62
CA GLU A 676 2.25 -3.36 32.72
C GLU A 676 1.84 -2.20 33.63
N ILE A 677 2.06 -2.38 34.93
CA ILE A 677 1.73 -1.40 35.97
C ILE A 677 2.98 -0.99 36.77
N PHE A 678 3.07 0.30 37.11
CA PHE A 678 4.21 0.86 37.83
C PHE A 678 3.97 0.82 39.34
N ILE A 679 4.76 0.03 40.08
CA ILE A 679 4.68 -0.08 41.54
C ILE A 679 6.09 -0.09 42.14
N ARG A 680 6.29 0.67 43.23
CA ARG A 680 7.57 0.73 43.97
C ARG A 680 8.80 1.07 43.10
N GLY A 681 8.62 1.91 42.07
CA GLY A 681 9.72 2.38 41.23
C GLY A 681 10.06 1.47 40.04
N GLN A 682 9.29 0.41 39.81
CA GLN A 682 9.52 -0.57 38.75
C GLN A 682 8.23 -0.86 37.98
N TRP A 683 8.35 -1.29 36.73
CA TRP A 683 7.25 -1.84 35.93
C TRP A 683 7.16 -3.34 36.16
N GLY A 684 5.93 -3.86 36.18
CA GLY A 684 5.66 -5.29 36.26
C GLY A 684 4.33 -5.63 35.60
N THR A 685 4.13 -6.89 35.27
CA THR A 685 2.98 -7.37 34.49
C THR A 685 1.77 -7.63 35.37
N VAL A 686 0.63 -7.92 34.73
CA VAL A 686 -0.65 -8.23 35.37
C VAL A 686 -1.14 -9.56 34.84
N CYS A 687 -1.54 -10.48 35.72
CA CYS A 687 -2.10 -11.78 35.32
C CYS A 687 -3.52 -11.64 34.75
N ASP A 688 -3.91 -12.55 33.86
CA ASP A 688 -5.21 -12.59 33.21
C ASP A 688 -6.32 -13.26 34.04
N ASP A 689 -5.99 -13.80 35.22
CA ASP A 689 -6.93 -14.40 36.17
C ASP A 689 -7.92 -13.36 36.70
N LEU A 690 -9.21 -13.70 36.55
CA LEU A 690 -10.37 -12.83 36.80
C LEU A 690 -10.36 -11.47 36.06
N PHE A 691 -9.37 -11.22 35.20
CA PHE A 691 -9.27 -10.00 34.41
C PHE A 691 -10.34 -10.00 33.30
N THR A 692 -11.30 -9.08 33.40
CA THR A 692 -12.43 -8.95 32.46
C THR A 692 -12.36 -7.66 31.67
N ILE A 693 -13.27 -7.49 30.70
CA ILE A 693 -13.40 -6.24 29.92
C ILE A 693 -13.61 -5.00 30.82
N LYS A 694 -14.20 -5.16 32.01
CA LYS A 694 -14.32 -4.07 32.99
C LYS A 694 -12.95 -3.61 33.49
N SER A 695 -12.04 -4.55 33.81
CA SER A 695 -10.65 -4.25 34.17
C SER A 695 -9.90 -3.63 32.99
N GLY A 696 -10.15 -4.10 31.77
CA GLY A 696 -9.65 -3.47 30.54
C GLY A 696 -10.08 -2.01 30.38
N ASN A 697 -11.34 -1.69 30.68
CA ASN A 697 -11.84 -0.31 30.63
C ASN A 697 -11.11 0.62 31.61
N VAL A 698 -10.66 0.12 32.75
CA VAL A 698 -9.82 0.89 33.68
C VAL A 698 -8.47 1.20 33.05
N VAL A 699 -7.80 0.19 32.47
CA VAL A 699 -6.50 0.37 31.78
C VAL A 699 -6.61 1.38 30.64
N CYS A 700 -7.59 1.21 29.75
CA CYS A 700 -7.75 2.08 28.59
C CYS A 700 -8.06 3.53 28.98
N ARG A 701 -8.92 3.76 29.98
CA ARG A 701 -9.19 5.10 30.48
C ARG A 701 -7.97 5.73 31.15
N GLN A 702 -7.15 4.95 31.87
CA GLN A 702 -5.89 5.45 32.44
C GLN A 702 -4.89 5.90 31.36
N LEU A 703 -4.95 5.29 30.17
CA LEU A 703 -4.11 5.62 29.01
C LEU A 703 -4.70 6.73 28.13
N GLY A 704 -5.91 7.21 28.42
CA GLY A 704 -6.58 8.28 27.67
C GLY A 704 -7.53 7.80 26.57
N PHE A 705 -7.80 6.50 26.48
CA PHE A 705 -8.80 5.92 25.57
C PHE A 705 -10.20 5.88 26.22
N SER A 706 -11.24 5.65 25.42
CA SER A 706 -12.62 5.69 25.90
C SER A 706 -13.00 4.40 26.64
N ASN A 707 -12.66 3.24 26.06
CA ASN A 707 -12.93 1.93 26.64
C ASN A 707 -11.97 0.86 26.08
N ALA A 708 -11.98 -0.34 26.69
CA ALA A 708 -11.38 -1.52 26.08
C ALA A 708 -12.28 -2.07 25.00
N LEU A 709 -11.68 -2.45 23.87
CA LEU A 709 -12.30 -3.21 22.79
C LEU A 709 -12.16 -4.71 23.02
N ALA A 710 -11.05 -5.15 23.63
CA ALA A 710 -10.80 -6.54 23.96
C ALA A 710 -9.82 -6.69 25.14
N VAL A 711 -9.94 -7.82 25.84
CA VAL A 711 -8.94 -8.32 26.80
C VAL A 711 -8.40 -9.63 26.25
N MET A 712 -7.08 -9.69 26.10
CA MET A 712 -6.37 -10.82 25.55
C MET A 712 -5.70 -11.59 26.69
N LYS A 713 -6.07 -12.86 26.81
CA LYS A 713 -5.58 -13.78 27.85
C LYS A 713 -4.40 -14.60 27.33
N ARG A 714 -3.70 -15.31 28.21
CA ARG A 714 -2.65 -16.28 27.90
C ARG A 714 -1.52 -15.69 27.05
N ALA A 715 -1.07 -14.48 27.43
CA ALA A 715 0.03 -13.77 26.79
C ALA A 715 -0.09 -13.58 25.26
N VAL A 716 -1.31 -13.55 24.71
CA VAL A 716 -1.53 -13.38 23.26
C VAL A 716 -0.94 -12.06 22.72
N LEU A 717 -0.83 -11.02 23.56
CA LEU A 717 -0.16 -9.76 23.22
C LEU A 717 1.30 -9.69 23.71
N GLY A 718 1.92 -10.85 23.93
CA GLY A 718 3.31 -11.03 24.31
C GLY A 718 3.51 -11.21 25.81
N GLU A 719 4.30 -12.21 26.19
CA GLU A 719 4.77 -12.45 27.55
C GLU A 719 5.95 -11.53 27.90
N ALA A 720 6.17 -11.24 29.19
CA ALA A 720 7.39 -10.59 29.64
C ALA A 720 8.53 -11.61 29.89
N ASP A 721 9.75 -11.09 29.89
CA ASP A 721 10.95 -11.85 30.28
C ASP A 721 10.91 -12.20 31.78
N ASP A 722 11.50 -13.34 32.16
CA ASP A 722 11.53 -13.85 33.55
C ASP A 722 12.15 -12.87 34.58
N SER A 723 12.89 -11.85 34.12
CA SER A 723 13.42 -10.78 34.98
C SER A 723 12.38 -9.72 35.37
N VAL A 724 11.23 -9.66 34.69
CA VAL A 724 10.11 -8.77 35.00
C VAL A 724 9.24 -9.43 36.06
N LYS A 725 8.70 -8.66 37.00
CA LYS A 725 7.83 -9.22 38.07
C LYS A 725 6.37 -9.14 37.67
N ILE A 726 5.59 -10.17 38.00
CA ILE A 726 4.13 -10.10 37.98
C ILE A 726 3.66 -9.38 39.25
N PHE A 727 3.00 -8.23 39.11
CA PHE A 727 2.61 -7.40 40.25
C PHE A 727 1.18 -7.60 40.70
N LEU A 728 0.25 -7.84 39.78
CA LEU A 728 -1.17 -7.98 40.10
C LEU A 728 -1.72 -9.32 39.59
N ASP A 729 -2.64 -9.85 40.37
CA ASP A 729 -3.34 -11.12 40.13
C ASP A 729 -4.76 -11.03 40.73
N ASP A 730 -5.68 -11.87 40.27
CA ASP A 730 -7.11 -11.90 40.60
C ASP A 730 -7.79 -10.52 40.45
N VAL A 731 -7.53 -9.79 39.35
CA VAL A 731 -7.94 -8.38 39.23
C VAL A 731 -9.39 -8.24 38.75
N GLU A 732 -10.28 -7.99 39.70
CA GLU A 732 -11.72 -7.77 39.50
C GLU A 732 -12.08 -6.28 39.66
N CYS A 733 -12.33 -5.61 38.54
CA CYS A 733 -12.81 -4.23 38.51
C CYS A 733 -14.32 -4.17 38.17
N GLU A 734 -15.02 -3.15 38.66
CA GLU A 734 -16.36 -2.79 38.22
C GLU A 734 -16.35 -1.96 36.93
N GLY A 735 -15.20 -1.41 36.54
CA GLY A 735 -14.97 -0.68 35.30
C GLY A 735 -15.07 0.84 35.44
N GLY A 736 -15.25 1.34 36.67
CA GLY A 736 -15.34 2.77 37.00
C GLY A 736 -14.11 3.32 37.70
N GLU A 737 -13.23 2.45 38.19
CA GLU A 737 -12.03 2.76 38.98
C GLU A 737 -11.04 3.64 38.22
N ARG A 738 -10.22 4.41 38.96
CA ARG A 738 -9.20 5.29 38.37
C ARG A 738 -7.86 4.58 38.16
N SER A 739 -7.66 3.45 38.81
CA SER A 739 -6.46 2.62 38.69
C SER A 739 -6.78 1.16 38.97
N LEU A 740 -6.06 0.25 38.33
CA LEU A 740 -6.10 -1.18 38.68
C LEU A 740 -5.78 -1.44 40.17
N LEU A 741 -5.10 -0.51 40.85
CA LEU A 741 -4.83 -0.63 42.28
C LEU A 741 -6.07 -0.46 43.18
N GLU A 742 -7.14 0.16 42.66
CA GLU A 742 -8.42 0.39 43.35
C GLU A 742 -9.40 -0.78 43.16
N CYS A 743 -9.14 -1.66 42.20
CA CYS A 743 -9.94 -2.86 41.97
C CYS A 743 -9.72 -3.91 43.06
N LYS A 744 -10.68 -4.83 43.23
CA LYS A 744 -10.48 -6.01 44.08
C LYS A 744 -9.39 -6.87 43.42
N ARG A 745 -8.40 -7.30 44.21
CA ARG A 745 -7.23 -8.04 43.73
C ARG A 745 -6.47 -8.73 44.85
N SER A 746 -5.61 -9.67 44.48
CA SER A 746 -4.62 -10.25 45.38
C SER A 746 -3.58 -9.22 45.85
N ARG A 747 -2.86 -9.53 46.94
CA ARG A 747 -1.80 -8.66 47.48
C ARG A 747 -0.72 -8.46 46.41
N VAL A 748 -0.18 -7.25 46.25
CA VAL A 748 0.83 -6.95 45.22
C VAL A 748 2.01 -7.92 45.33
N GLY A 749 2.36 -8.57 44.22
CA GLY A 749 3.44 -9.55 44.13
C GLY A 749 3.12 -10.93 44.72
N LYS A 750 1.87 -11.19 45.13
CA LYS A 750 1.37 -12.53 45.44
C LYS A 750 0.50 -12.99 44.28
N HIS A 751 0.97 -14.00 43.55
CA HIS A 751 0.29 -14.61 42.41
C HIS A 751 0.66 -16.10 42.32
N ASN A 752 -0.12 -16.89 41.59
CA ASN A 752 0.23 -18.25 41.15
C ASN A 752 0.48 -18.34 39.63
N CYS A 753 0.41 -17.21 38.93
CA CYS A 753 0.61 -17.14 37.48
C CYS A 753 2.07 -17.19 37.02
N SER A 754 2.27 -17.59 35.77
CA SER A 754 3.50 -17.44 34.97
C SER A 754 3.36 -16.32 33.93
N HIS A 755 4.44 -15.91 33.26
CA HIS A 755 4.36 -14.89 32.20
C HIS A 755 3.54 -15.32 30.97
N ALA A 756 3.32 -16.63 30.79
CA ALA A 756 2.38 -17.15 29.80
C ALA A 756 0.91 -16.78 30.10
N GLU A 757 0.62 -16.21 31.27
CA GLU A 757 -0.68 -15.73 31.71
C GLU A 757 -0.73 -14.19 31.82
N ASP A 758 0.28 -13.49 31.29
CA ASP A 758 0.26 -12.03 31.23
C ASP A 758 -0.93 -11.54 30.38
N VAL A 759 -1.69 -10.60 30.94
CA VAL A 759 -2.86 -10.04 30.27
C VAL A 759 -2.48 -8.95 29.28
N GLY A 760 -3.13 -8.97 28.13
CA GLY A 760 -3.10 -7.90 27.14
C GLY A 760 -4.45 -7.19 27.03
N VAL A 761 -4.43 -5.93 26.59
CA VAL A 761 -5.64 -5.15 26.33
C VAL A 761 -5.53 -4.46 24.97
N ILE A 762 -6.67 -4.31 24.29
CA ILE A 762 -6.84 -3.46 23.11
C ILE A 762 -7.81 -2.35 23.49
N CYS A 763 -7.40 -1.10 23.29
CA CYS A 763 -8.14 0.11 23.63
C CYS A 763 -8.73 0.80 22.40
N GLY A 764 -9.82 1.55 22.57
CA GLY A 764 -10.53 2.25 21.51
C GLY A 764 -11.22 3.53 21.96
#